data_AF-A0A7W9CX00-F1
#
_entry.id   AF-A0A7W9CX00-F1
#
_cell.length_a   1.000
_cell.length_b   1.000
_cell.length_c   1.000
_cell.angle_alpha   90.00
_cell.angle_beta   90.00
_cell.angle_gamma   90.00
#
_symmetry.space_group_name_H-M   'P 1'
#
loop_
_entity.id
_entity.type
_entity.pdbx_description
1 polymer ?
#
loop_
_entity_poly.entity_id
_entity_poly.type
_entity_poly.pdbx_seq_one_letter_code
_entity_poly.pdbx_strand_id
1 'polypeptide(L)'
;MITASLAYSILSKDMTSSLNKVASQATVKKDAQYYADHINKVTSVDDFLGDYKLYSYAMKAYGLEDMTYAKAFMKKVLESDLTDPNSYANKLSDTRYREFAAAFNFNAPEKDVQTDAQEDELIGLYKQSFVDADKASAAESTYYSNNIDSVQTVDDLVNNTRLRTYVLKTFKIDPTYASKDFLRQVLTSDLSDPASVVNTQGGDKYKALAAQFSFNADGTVNGTAQTAAQKASVIETYTLNSQSVIIDNSVGSDVVYVSKTAAEYNKAYYTAKIGTITNVDDLVADSRLTSYIKTAYSMGADFTASALRKVLTDTSYAQLMGFTNVYNAFNFKADGSTSNTARVRTIEQANKLSSAASQTANYYKVTSQSTGITNVDDLLADANMARYIKDAYGLGTDFSNADLKNILTDPAYAAAQGHADINADFNFQADGSINGSVIQTETQRTSTTDKSAANAAHFNAMIDNVTNVDDLMSDPVAVSYLRTSMQIADSVSDATLRTFLVDPAAASAQGYSDVHDLFNFKTDGSVATLYATQTATQSANTTSKADNAAVYYQSTIAGISNVDQLLADQKLNNFVRNAYGIPSTVTDVDLRNILTDQSGTGTYADVSAAFNFKADGSLEDGLAAQTSSQITNTKIAAGARTDDYSSRMATIANVDELIADPAISNFLKSTYNLPFDISDAELKSILTDATAAAAAGHADLNADFNFAADGSLPPVSSVQTADQAQTTNDNYMARYDDERDEAIDEVGDNYSRMMADSSSLLNFSDIKTVNDFLRTNRTADFTRSNDNLPDPYHVALQAFGLTDQDVPRSMMRKILTSDAYDPDGYIASLKDERITNLARAFNFGPDGKAASPFQALPDATMAKYATDYKAHMTMLLKAGPVKDKASKDATAEVDYFAKGMAKVKSLDDFLDDSRLTDLVLKANNLDPKDYDKATLRKIFTSDPDDKKSYLNTKADARFKDIVAAFNFDKDGNLTRAKIGTIQNKGAEENTQELYVKQTLETQQGESNDGVRLALYFSRKASSITSIYSLLGDKALYQVITTAYSLPSQISGMDVAKQADLINRFVKLEDLQDPKKVDKLLRRFTAMYDVQNSTQQSPALQILTGGG
;
A
#
# COMPACT_ATOMS: atom_id res chain seq x y z
N MET A 1 14.82 52.73 57.04
CA MET A 1 14.42 51.93 55.85
C MET A 1 14.64 50.46 56.18
N ILE A 2 13.72 49.59 55.77
CA ILE A 2 13.92 48.13 55.88
C ILE A 2 14.99 47.74 54.86
N THR A 3 15.96 46.92 55.27
CA THR A 3 17.03 46.44 54.39
C THR A 3 16.46 45.47 53.34
N ALA A 4 17.08 45.38 52.16
CA ALA A 4 16.64 44.49 51.08
C ALA A 4 16.63 43.03 51.56
N SER A 5 17.63 42.64 52.36
CA SER A 5 17.75 41.31 52.98
C SER A 5 16.58 40.94 53.88
N LEU A 6 16.11 41.86 54.72
CA LEU A 6 14.97 41.63 55.62
C LEU A 6 13.65 41.61 54.85
N ALA A 7 13.45 42.55 53.91
CA ALA A 7 12.25 42.62 53.10
C ALA A 7 12.08 41.38 52.21
N TYR A 8 13.13 40.96 51.48
CA TYR A 8 13.11 39.74 50.69
C TYR A 8 12.83 38.50 51.55
N SER A 9 13.43 38.39 52.74
CA SER A 9 13.20 37.24 53.65
C SER A 9 11.76 37.17 54.16
N ILE A 10 11.09 38.31 54.38
CA ILE A 10 9.68 38.35 54.80
C ILE A 10 8.78 37.92 53.63
N LEU A 11 9.02 38.47 52.45
CA LEU A 11 8.22 38.18 51.25
C LEU A 11 8.39 36.74 50.77
N SER A 12 9.62 36.21 50.76
CA SER A 12 9.89 34.84 50.33
C SER A 12 9.33 33.78 51.28
N LYS A 13 9.09 34.13 52.55
CA LYS A 13 8.49 33.22 53.54
C LYS A 13 6.97 33.07 53.38
N ASP A 14 6.27 34.10 52.90
CA ASP A 14 4.81 34.07 52.68
C ASP A 14 4.41 34.90 51.44
N MET A 15 4.88 34.42 50.29
CA MET A 15 4.62 35.05 49.00
C MET A 15 3.13 35.01 48.63
N THR A 16 2.44 33.92 48.95
CA THR A 16 1.02 33.73 48.64
C THR A 16 0.15 34.79 49.33
N SER A 17 0.39 35.07 50.62
CA SER A 17 -0.33 36.14 51.34
C SER A 17 -0.06 37.52 50.71
N SER A 18 1.19 37.77 50.30
CA SER A 18 1.59 39.02 49.67
C SER A 18 0.91 39.24 48.31
N LEU A 19 0.87 38.21 47.47
CA LEU A 19 0.17 38.26 46.18
C LEU A 19 -1.34 38.42 46.36
N ASN A 20 -1.96 37.73 47.32
CA ASN A 20 -3.39 37.90 47.63
C ASN A 20 -3.73 39.33 48.06
N LYS A 21 -2.86 39.98 48.85
CA LYS A 21 -3.03 41.39 49.21
C LYS A 21 -2.99 42.29 47.97
N VAL A 22 -2.04 42.08 47.06
CA VAL A 22 -1.94 42.85 45.81
C VAL A 22 -3.16 42.61 44.92
N ALA A 23 -3.57 41.35 44.72
CA ALA A 23 -4.77 41.00 43.95
C ALA A 23 -6.06 41.64 44.52
N SER A 24 -6.14 41.83 45.84
CA SER A 24 -7.28 42.47 46.49
C SER A 24 -7.35 44.00 46.35
N GLN A 25 -6.28 44.64 45.83
CA GLN A 25 -6.27 46.09 45.61
C GLN A 25 -7.29 46.47 44.53
N ALA A 26 -8.06 47.53 44.79
CA ALA A 26 -9.18 47.92 43.93
C ALA A 26 -8.78 48.18 42.47
N THR A 27 -7.62 48.79 42.23
CA THR A 27 -7.09 49.05 40.88
C THR A 27 -6.72 47.74 40.16
N VAL A 28 -5.95 46.87 40.83
CA VAL A 28 -5.53 45.56 40.29
C VAL A 28 -6.74 44.71 39.91
N LYS A 29 -7.77 44.66 40.77
CA LYS A 29 -9.01 43.94 40.49
C LYS A 29 -9.78 44.51 39.30
N LYS A 30 -9.86 45.84 39.16
CA LYS A 30 -10.53 46.49 38.01
C LYS A 30 -9.79 46.25 36.70
N ASP A 31 -8.47 46.23 36.73
CA ASP A 31 -7.65 45.99 35.55
C ASP A 31 -7.74 44.52 35.11
N ALA A 32 -7.68 43.58 36.05
CA ALA A 32 -7.88 42.15 35.79
C ALA A 32 -9.29 41.87 35.22
N GLN A 33 -10.33 42.47 35.81
CA GLN A 33 -11.71 42.32 35.31
C GLN A 33 -11.85 42.88 33.89
N TYR A 34 -11.28 44.07 33.62
CA TYR A 34 -11.33 44.64 32.27
C TYR A 34 -10.63 43.72 31.26
N TYR A 35 -9.48 43.15 31.62
CA TYR A 35 -8.78 42.20 30.77
C TYR A 35 -9.65 40.99 30.44
N ALA A 36 -10.19 40.32 31.46
CA ALA A 36 -11.06 39.14 31.30
C ALA A 36 -12.29 39.42 30.43
N ASP A 37 -12.95 40.56 30.63
CA ASP A 37 -14.18 40.89 29.91
C ASP A 37 -13.97 41.25 28.42
N HIS A 38 -12.74 41.54 27.99
CA HIS A 38 -12.47 42.11 26.66
C HIS A 38 -11.44 41.33 25.84
N ILE A 39 -10.49 40.60 26.45
CA ILE A 39 -9.39 39.98 25.72
C ILE A 39 -9.87 39.00 24.63
N ASN A 40 -10.89 38.20 24.92
CA ASN A 40 -11.45 37.23 23.97
C ASN A 40 -12.52 37.80 23.02
N LYS A 41 -12.69 39.13 22.97
CA LYS A 41 -13.46 39.82 21.92
C LYS A 41 -12.57 40.35 20.79
N VAL A 42 -11.26 40.35 21.00
CA VAL A 42 -10.25 40.75 20.02
C VAL A 42 -10.12 39.66 18.96
N THR A 43 -9.95 40.06 17.70
CA THR A 43 -9.85 39.11 16.57
C THR A 43 -8.54 39.20 15.79
N SER A 44 -7.75 40.26 16.00
CA SER A 44 -6.49 40.48 15.28
C SER A 44 -5.44 41.15 16.17
N VAL A 45 -4.16 41.09 15.74
CA VAL A 45 -3.05 41.79 16.39
C VAL A 45 -3.31 43.30 16.42
N ASP A 46 -3.90 43.86 15.37
CA ASP A 46 -4.20 45.28 15.29
C ASP A 46 -5.31 45.69 16.27
N ASP A 47 -6.34 44.87 16.46
CA ASP A 47 -7.37 45.08 17.49
C ASP A 47 -6.73 45.10 18.89
N PHE A 48 -5.84 44.16 19.16
CA PHE A 48 -5.15 44.04 20.45
C PHE A 48 -4.25 45.23 20.75
N LEU A 49 -3.40 45.62 19.78
CA LEU A 49 -2.52 46.77 19.91
C LEU A 49 -3.29 48.11 19.91
N GLY A 50 -4.51 48.11 19.37
CA GLY A 50 -5.46 49.21 19.36
C GLY A 50 -6.05 49.52 20.73
N ASP A 51 -6.42 48.50 21.52
CA ASP A 51 -6.85 48.68 22.91
C ASP A 51 -5.65 48.85 23.84
N TYR A 52 -5.28 50.10 24.12
CA TYR A 52 -4.15 50.42 24.99
C TYR A 52 -4.27 49.82 26.39
N LYS A 53 -5.48 49.66 26.94
CA LYS A 53 -5.66 49.12 28.29
C LYS A 53 -5.41 47.62 28.32
N LEU A 54 -5.89 46.87 27.32
CA LEU A 54 -5.56 45.45 27.16
C LEU A 54 -4.07 45.22 26.92
N TYR A 55 -3.52 45.95 25.95
CA TYR A 55 -2.12 45.80 25.57
C TYR A 55 -1.17 46.20 26.70
N SER A 56 -1.38 47.33 27.39
CA SER A 56 -0.51 47.73 28.51
C SER A 56 -0.64 46.79 29.72
N TYR A 57 -1.83 46.23 29.96
CA TYR A 57 -2.02 45.20 30.99
C TYR A 57 -1.18 43.96 30.71
N ALA A 58 -1.29 43.41 29.49
CA ALA A 58 -0.51 42.25 29.08
C ALA A 58 0.99 42.55 29.11
N MET A 59 1.43 43.69 28.55
CA MET A 59 2.84 44.07 28.55
C MET A 59 3.39 44.15 29.97
N LYS A 60 2.62 44.70 30.92
CA LYS A 60 3.01 44.70 32.33
C LYS A 60 3.08 43.29 32.91
N ALA A 61 2.10 42.43 32.65
CA ALA A 61 2.10 41.05 33.15
C ALA A 61 3.41 40.32 32.80
N TYR A 62 3.89 40.46 31.57
CA TYR A 62 5.13 39.83 31.11
C TYR A 62 6.40 40.63 31.43
N GLY A 63 6.30 41.71 32.22
CA GLY A 63 7.42 42.56 32.64
C GLY A 63 8.00 43.43 31.53
N LEU A 64 7.23 43.69 30.47
CA LEU A 64 7.57 44.50 29.30
C LEU A 64 6.97 45.91 29.36
N GLU A 65 6.61 46.41 30.55
CA GLU A 65 5.90 47.70 30.72
C GLU A 65 6.65 48.90 30.11
N ASP A 66 7.98 48.90 30.23
CA ASP A 66 8.85 49.94 29.64
C ASP A 66 8.85 49.92 28.10
N MET A 67 8.43 48.81 27.48
CA MET A 67 8.40 48.61 26.03
C MET A 67 7.01 48.82 25.42
N THR A 68 6.04 49.30 26.21
CA THR A 68 4.68 49.60 25.75
C THR A 68 4.63 50.60 24.59
N TYR A 69 5.62 51.48 24.43
CA TYR A 69 5.68 52.40 23.28
C TYR A 69 6.03 51.70 21.95
N ALA A 70 6.65 50.51 21.98
CA ALA A 70 7.22 49.84 20.82
C ALA A 70 6.19 48.96 20.06
N LYS A 71 5.01 49.50 19.74
CA LYS A 71 3.90 48.73 19.14
C LYS A 71 4.28 47.99 17.84
N ALA A 72 5.06 48.61 16.96
CA ALA A 72 5.50 47.96 15.71
C ALA A 72 6.47 46.78 15.95
N PHE A 73 7.29 46.86 17.00
CA PHE A 73 8.13 45.75 17.44
C PHE A 73 7.27 44.62 17.97
N MET A 74 6.30 44.94 18.84
CA MET A 74 5.38 43.95 19.40
C MET A 74 4.45 43.31 18.37
N LYS A 75 4.07 44.05 17.32
CA LYS A 75 3.35 43.48 16.17
C LYS A 75 4.14 42.33 15.54
N LYS A 76 5.43 42.54 15.24
CA LYS A 76 6.30 41.48 14.70
C LYS A 76 6.49 40.30 15.66
N VAL A 77 6.51 40.55 16.97
CA VAL A 77 6.58 39.49 17.98
C VAL A 77 5.31 38.64 17.98
N LEU A 78 4.14 39.27 17.95
CA LEU A 78 2.84 38.57 17.93
C LEU A 78 2.55 37.88 16.59
N GLU A 79 3.04 38.42 15.48
CA GLU A 79 2.96 37.81 14.14
C GLU A 79 4.04 36.74 13.88
N SER A 80 4.92 36.46 14.86
CA SER A 80 5.94 35.42 14.69
C SER A 80 5.35 34.02 14.79
N ASP A 81 5.64 33.19 13.79
CA ASP A 81 5.45 31.75 13.90
C ASP A 81 6.49 31.16 14.88
N LEU A 82 6.02 30.70 16.04
CA LEU A 82 6.93 30.14 17.06
C LEU A 82 7.43 28.74 16.69
N THR A 83 6.81 28.06 15.72
CA THR A 83 7.26 26.75 15.23
C THR A 83 8.52 26.87 14.36
N ASP A 84 8.72 28.00 13.68
CA ASP A 84 9.96 28.30 12.95
C ASP A 84 11.07 28.75 13.92
N PRO A 85 12.17 27.98 14.09
CA PRO A 85 13.28 28.36 14.95
C PRO A 85 13.98 29.66 14.52
N ASN A 86 13.76 30.12 13.27
CA ASN A 86 14.31 31.35 12.72
C ASN A 86 13.35 32.54 12.76
N SER A 87 12.17 32.39 13.37
CA SER A 87 11.19 33.47 13.45
C SER A 87 11.70 34.65 14.28
N TYR A 88 11.05 35.81 14.10
CA TYR A 88 11.50 37.05 14.74
C TYR A 88 11.55 36.92 16.26
N ALA A 89 10.50 36.38 16.89
CA ALA A 89 10.47 36.12 18.33
C ALA A 89 11.54 35.09 18.77
N ASN A 90 11.76 34.00 18.02
CA ASN A 90 12.73 32.96 18.39
C ASN A 90 14.20 33.43 18.33
N LYS A 91 14.49 34.48 17.55
CA LYS A 91 15.82 35.10 17.46
C LYS A 91 16.12 36.12 18.55
N LEU A 92 15.14 36.54 19.35
CA LEU A 92 15.34 37.53 20.41
C LEU A 92 16.04 36.87 21.62
N SER A 93 17.07 37.55 22.14
CA SER A 93 17.79 37.09 23.33
C SER A 93 16.94 37.16 24.61
N ASP A 94 15.96 38.08 24.65
CA ASP A 94 15.04 38.25 25.77
C ASP A 94 13.83 37.32 25.58
N THR A 95 13.74 36.27 26.41
CA THR A 95 12.73 35.23 26.30
C THR A 95 11.31 35.73 26.59
N ARG A 96 11.16 36.88 27.25
CA ARG A 96 9.85 37.45 27.59
C ARG A 96 8.99 37.73 26.37
N TYR A 97 9.60 38.06 25.23
CA TYR A 97 8.86 38.26 23.97
C TYR A 97 8.30 36.96 23.41
N ARG A 98 9.04 35.85 23.51
CA ARG A 98 8.52 34.51 23.15
C ARG A 98 7.42 34.06 24.11
N GLU A 99 7.61 34.28 25.41
CA GLU A 99 6.59 33.98 26.43
C GLU A 99 5.31 34.79 26.20
N PHE A 100 5.45 36.07 25.81
CA PHE A 100 4.34 36.94 25.45
C PHE A 100 3.63 36.41 24.20
N ALA A 101 4.35 36.14 23.11
CA ALA A 101 3.77 35.61 21.88
C ALA A 101 3.07 34.26 22.09
N ALA A 102 3.66 33.35 22.88
CA ALA A 102 3.10 32.02 23.14
C ALA A 102 1.77 32.03 23.90
N ALA A 103 1.46 33.15 24.58
CA ALA A 103 0.22 33.32 25.32
C ALA A 103 -0.95 33.81 24.46
N PHE A 104 -0.70 34.20 23.20
CA PHE A 104 -1.72 34.72 22.29
C PHE A 104 -1.74 33.93 20.97
N ASN A 105 -2.92 33.51 20.55
CA ASN A 105 -3.15 32.65 19.40
C ASN A 105 -3.40 33.44 18.09
N PHE A 106 -2.66 34.52 17.84
CA PHE A 106 -2.87 35.35 16.64
C PHE A 106 -2.44 34.67 15.33
N ASN A 107 -1.53 33.68 15.41
CA ASN A 107 -1.09 32.87 14.27
C ASN A 107 -1.68 31.46 14.33
N ALA A 108 -2.95 31.34 14.76
CA ALA A 108 -3.64 30.06 14.71
C ALA A 108 -3.71 29.55 13.26
N PRO A 109 -3.66 28.22 13.03
CA PRO A 109 -3.86 27.64 11.71
C PRO A 109 -5.17 28.11 11.08
N GLU A 110 -5.23 28.06 9.75
CA GLU A 110 -6.49 28.27 9.05
C GLU A 110 -7.56 27.30 9.58
N LYS A 111 -8.81 27.78 9.60
CA LYS A 111 -9.94 26.98 10.06
C LYS A 111 -10.26 25.97 8.98
N ASP A 112 -9.92 24.72 9.23
CA ASP A 112 -10.24 23.61 8.36
C ASP A 112 -11.36 22.75 8.95
N VAL A 113 -12.15 22.11 8.10
CA VAL A 113 -13.23 21.19 8.49
C VAL A 113 -12.68 19.87 9.04
N GLN A 114 -11.47 19.47 8.64
CA GLN A 114 -10.65 18.42 9.23
C GLN A 114 -9.18 18.84 9.17
N THR A 115 -8.34 18.39 10.11
CA THR A 115 -6.89 18.47 9.93
C THR A 115 -6.39 17.30 9.09
N ASP A 116 -5.20 17.41 8.49
CA ASP A 116 -4.54 16.29 7.78
C ASP A 116 -4.55 14.99 8.60
N ALA A 117 -4.28 15.08 9.90
CA ALA A 117 -4.29 13.93 10.80
C ALA A 117 -5.69 13.33 11.01
N GLN A 118 -6.75 14.15 11.05
CA GLN A 118 -8.13 13.67 11.15
C GLN A 118 -8.60 13.04 9.83
N GLU A 119 -8.16 13.60 8.70
CA GLU A 119 -8.43 13.08 7.36
C GLU A 119 -7.76 11.71 7.15
N ASP A 120 -6.46 11.61 7.42
CA ASP A 120 -5.70 10.35 7.37
C ASP A 120 -6.33 9.27 8.26
N GLU A 121 -6.77 9.63 9.46
CA GLU A 121 -7.44 8.72 10.39
C GLU A 121 -8.78 8.24 9.83
N LEU A 122 -9.59 9.13 9.28
CA LEU A 122 -10.90 8.78 8.69
C LEU A 122 -10.72 7.88 7.46
N ILE A 123 -9.79 8.18 6.57
CA ILE A 123 -9.47 7.34 5.42
C ILE A 123 -8.97 5.97 5.90
N GLY A 124 -8.08 5.93 6.89
CA GLY A 124 -7.62 4.68 7.50
C GLY A 124 -8.77 3.84 8.06
N LEU A 125 -9.72 4.46 8.77
CA LEU A 125 -10.93 3.81 9.28
C LEU A 125 -11.85 3.32 8.15
N TYR A 126 -11.99 4.10 7.07
CA TYR A 126 -12.72 3.68 5.86
C TYR A 126 -12.11 2.41 5.26
N LYS A 127 -10.78 2.34 5.07
CA LYS A 127 -10.10 1.12 4.59
C LYS A 127 -10.31 -0.05 5.55
N GLN A 128 -10.18 0.19 6.86
CA GLN A 128 -10.35 -0.83 7.90
C GLN A 128 -11.78 -1.37 7.96
N SER A 129 -12.79 -0.56 7.61
CA SER A 129 -14.20 -0.97 7.63
C SER A 129 -14.48 -2.19 6.75
N PHE A 130 -13.82 -2.31 5.60
CA PHE A 130 -13.98 -3.45 4.69
C PHE A 130 -13.40 -4.74 5.27
N VAL A 131 -12.23 -4.63 5.91
CA VAL A 131 -11.59 -5.74 6.62
C VAL A 131 -12.46 -6.21 7.79
N ASP A 132 -13.07 -5.27 8.53
CA ASP A 132 -13.93 -5.61 9.66
C ASP A 132 -15.27 -6.20 9.21
N ALA A 133 -15.81 -5.73 8.08
CA ALA A 133 -16.98 -6.34 7.45
C ALA A 133 -16.70 -7.80 7.00
N ASP A 134 -15.53 -8.09 6.42
CA ASP A 134 -15.13 -9.46 6.06
C ASP A 134 -14.98 -10.35 7.32
N LYS A 135 -14.33 -9.85 8.38
CA LYS A 135 -14.26 -10.56 9.67
C LYS A 135 -15.65 -10.87 10.24
N ALA A 136 -16.58 -9.91 10.18
CA ALA A 136 -17.95 -10.09 10.64
C ALA A 136 -18.67 -11.16 9.80
N SER A 137 -18.51 -11.12 8.47
CA SER A 137 -19.05 -12.13 7.55
C SER A 137 -18.51 -13.54 7.86
N ALA A 138 -17.20 -13.67 8.08
CA ALA A 138 -16.57 -14.93 8.47
C ALA A 138 -17.06 -15.45 9.83
N ALA A 139 -17.30 -14.56 10.80
CA ALA A 139 -17.87 -14.93 12.10
C ALA A 139 -19.31 -15.47 11.97
N GLU A 140 -20.12 -14.89 11.08
CA GLU A 140 -21.46 -15.42 10.77
C GLU A 140 -21.40 -16.79 10.09
N SER A 141 -20.49 -16.99 9.12
CA SER A 141 -20.27 -18.29 8.49
C SER A 141 -19.80 -19.36 9.49
N THR A 142 -18.94 -18.98 10.43
CA THR A 142 -18.50 -19.86 11.53
C THR A 142 -19.67 -20.25 12.43
N TYR A 143 -20.50 -19.27 12.82
CA TYR A 143 -21.69 -19.55 13.61
C TYR A 143 -22.65 -20.49 12.87
N TYR A 144 -22.94 -20.22 11.59
CA TYR A 144 -23.79 -21.08 10.77
C TYR A 144 -23.25 -22.51 10.72
N SER A 145 -21.99 -22.70 10.35
CA SER A 145 -21.34 -24.01 10.25
C SER A 145 -21.43 -24.82 11.54
N ASN A 146 -21.21 -24.17 12.70
CA ASN A 146 -21.21 -24.83 14.01
C ASN A 146 -22.61 -25.19 14.52
N ASN A 147 -23.66 -24.53 14.04
CA ASN A 147 -25.01 -24.69 14.59
C ASN A 147 -25.97 -25.41 13.64
N ILE A 148 -25.75 -25.36 12.32
CA ILE A 148 -26.71 -25.90 11.35
C ILE A 148 -26.87 -27.43 11.45
N ASP A 149 -25.82 -28.16 11.83
CA ASP A 149 -25.87 -29.61 11.98
C ASP A 149 -26.78 -30.06 13.14
N SER A 150 -27.11 -29.16 14.07
CA SER A 150 -28.01 -29.43 15.19
C SER A 150 -29.50 -29.24 14.87
N VAL A 151 -29.84 -28.67 13.69
CA VAL A 151 -31.21 -28.44 13.25
C VAL A 151 -31.86 -29.79 12.90
N GLN A 152 -32.98 -30.11 13.55
CA GLN A 152 -33.72 -31.37 13.34
C GLN A 152 -35.13 -31.14 12.77
N THR A 153 -35.66 -29.93 12.91
CA THR A 153 -36.95 -29.53 12.36
C THR A 153 -36.84 -28.19 11.63
N VAL A 154 -37.75 -27.95 10.68
CA VAL A 154 -37.85 -26.65 9.98
C VAL A 154 -38.09 -25.50 10.96
N ASP A 155 -38.76 -25.78 12.08
CA ASP A 155 -38.98 -24.81 13.15
C ASP A 155 -37.69 -24.43 13.88
N ASP A 156 -36.74 -25.34 14.06
CA ASP A 156 -35.44 -25.03 14.68
C ASP A 156 -34.69 -23.98 13.85
N LEU A 157 -34.72 -24.10 12.52
CA LEU A 157 -34.11 -23.15 11.59
C LEU A 157 -34.88 -21.83 11.56
N VAL A 158 -36.20 -21.87 11.32
CA VAL A 158 -37.02 -20.67 11.12
C VAL A 158 -37.15 -19.84 12.39
N ASN A 159 -37.14 -20.46 13.58
CA ASN A 159 -37.21 -19.73 14.84
C ASN A 159 -35.86 -19.22 15.34
N ASN A 160 -34.74 -19.81 14.92
CA ASN A 160 -33.42 -19.25 15.18
C ASN A 160 -33.18 -18.02 14.28
N THR A 161 -33.25 -16.82 14.86
CA THR A 161 -33.09 -15.57 14.12
C THR A 161 -31.73 -15.44 13.43
N ARG A 162 -30.64 -15.92 14.03
CA ARG A 162 -29.30 -15.79 13.42
C ARG A 162 -29.14 -16.73 12.23
N LEU A 163 -29.55 -18.01 12.37
CA LEU A 163 -29.55 -18.96 11.25
C LEU A 163 -30.50 -18.54 10.13
N ARG A 164 -31.74 -18.12 10.46
CA ARG A 164 -32.71 -17.63 9.49
C ARG A 164 -32.18 -16.41 8.72
N THR A 165 -31.61 -15.43 9.41
CA THR A 165 -31.05 -14.24 8.77
C THR A 165 -29.89 -14.60 7.86
N TYR A 166 -29.00 -15.49 8.30
CA TYR A 166 -27.88 -15.96 7.48
C TYR A 166 -28.36 -16.57 6.16
N VAL A 167 -29.25 -17.57 6.22
CA VAL A 167 -29.73 -18.26 5.01
C VAL A 167 -30.51 -17.32 4.09
N LEU A 168 -31.30 -16.39 4.63
CA LEU A 168 -32.04 -15.43 3.80
C LEU A 168 -31.09 -14.46 3.09
N LYS A 169 -30.09 -13.93 3.80
CA LYS A 169 -29.05 -13.06 3.21
C LYS A 169 -28.25 -13.80 2.13
N THR A 170 -27.88 -15.07 2.33
CA THR A 170 -27.20 -15.90 1.33
C THR A 170 -27.90 -15.87 -0.03
N PHE A 171 -29.24 -15.95 -0.03
CA PHE A 171 -30.05 -15.99 -1.25
C PHE A 171 -30.61 -14.62 -1.66
N LYS A 172 -30.05 -13.52 -1.13
CA LYS A 172 -30.47 -12.14 -1.39
C LYS A 172 -31.97 -11.93 -1.12
N ILE A 173 -32.49 -12.53 -0.04
CA ILE A 173 -33.85 -12.36 0.47
C ILE A 173 -33.77 -11.46 1.71
N ASP A 174 -34.53 -10.36 1.71
CA ASP A 174 -34.56 -9.44 2.85
C ASP A 174 -35.23 -10.12 4.07
N PRO A 175 -34.50 -10.35 5.18
CA PRO A 175 -35.04 -11.00 6.36
C PRO A 175 -36.13 -10.18 7.08
N THR A 176 -36.23 -8.88 6.80
CA THR A 176 -37.21 -7.96 7.40
C THR A 176 -38.63 -8.28 6.94
N TYR A 177 -38.80 -8.69 5.69
CA TYR A 177 -40.11 -8.90 5.07
C TYR A 177 -40.45 -10.39 4.85
N ALA A 178 -39.52 -11.29 5.14
CA ALA A 178 -39.72 -12.72 4.96
C ALA A 178 -40.63 -13.32 6.06
N SER A 179 -41.84 -13.76 5.69
CA SER A 179 -42.76 -14.46 6.59
C SER A 179 -42.21 -15.82 7.03
N LYS A 180 -42.23 -16.09 8.34
CA LYS A 180 -41.87 -17.41 8.90
C LYS A 180 -42.75 -18.53 8.38
N ASP A 181 -44.06 -18.30 8.25
CA ASP A 181 -45.01 -19.32 7.79
C ASP A 181 -44.77 -19.67 6.32
N PHE A 182 -44.51 -18.66 5.49
CA PHE A 182 -44.17 -18.88 4.10
C PHE A 182 -42.83 -19.62 3.96
N LEU A 183 -41.82 -19.26 4.77
CA LEU A 183 -40.54 -19.96 4.83
C LEU A 183 -40.69 -21.44 5.18
N ARG A 184 -41.57 -21.80 6.12
CA ARG A 184 -41.87 -23.21 6.42
C ARG A 184 -42.42 -23.92 5.19
N GLN A 185 -43.42 -23.35 4.53
CA GLN A 185 -44.03 -23.94 3.34
C GLN A 185 -43.02 -24.13 2.20
N VAL A 186 -42.12 -23.16 2.01
CA VAL A 186 -41.03 -23.25 1.03
C VAL A 186 -40.06 -24.37 1.39
N LEU A 187 -39.59 -24.42 2.63
CA LEU A 187 -38.57 -25.36 3.08
C LEU A 187 -39.05 -26.81 3.15
N THR A 188 -40.37 -27.04 3.28
CA THR A 188 -40.99 -28.38 3.26
C THR A 188 -41.63 -28.75 1.92
N SER A 189 -41.47 -27.92 0.88
CA SER A 189 -42.03 -28.18 -0.44
C SER A 189 -41.20 -29.22 -1.22
N ASP A 190 -41.88 -30.10 -1.95
CA ASP A 190 -41.24 -30.96 -2.93
C ASP A 190 -40.86 -30.14 -4.19
N LEU A 191 -39.56 -30.06 -4.48
CA LEU A 191 -39.04 -29.32 -5.64
C LEU A 191 -39.37 -30.00 -6.97
N SER A 192 -39.64 -31.32 -6.96
CA SER A 192 -40.00 -32.09 -8.16
C SER A 192 -41.47 -31.95 -8.54
N ASP A 193 -42.34 -31.57 -7.59
CA ASP A 193 -43.76 -31.30 -7.83
C ASP A 193 -43.95 -29.88 -8.40
N PRO A 194 -44.37 -29.72 -9.68
CA PRO A 194 -44.59 -28.40 -10.27
C PRO A 194 -45.69 -27.59 -9.58
N ALA A 195 -46.57 -28.23 -8.81
CA ALA A 195 -47.67 -27.58 -8.08
C ALA A 195 -47.29 -27.15 -6.64
N SER A 196 -46.09 -27.49 -6.17
CA SER A 196 -45.66 -27.16 -4.81
C SER A 196 -45.58 -25.64 -4.56
N VAL A 197 -45.63 -25.23 -3.29
CA VAL A 197 -45.65 -23.80 -2.91
C VAL A 197 -44.40 -23.09 -3.42
N VAL A 198 -43.22 -23.71 -3.27
CA VAL A 198 -41.97 -23.11 -3.77
C VAL A 198 -41.96 -22.96 -5.30
N ASN A 199 -42.59 -23.89 -6.04
CA ASN A 199 -42.63 -23.85 -7.50
C ASN A 199 -43.62 -22.82 -8.06
N THR A 200 -44.74 -22.61 -7.36
CA THR A 200 -45.83 -21.72 -7.79
C THR A 200 -45.74 -20.31 -7.21
N GLN A 201 -45.15 -20.13 -6.02
CA GLN A 201 -45.16 -18.88 -5.27
C GLN A 201 -43.77 -18.41 -4.80
N GLY A 202 -42.76 -19.30 -4.77
CA GLY A 202 -41.42 -18.96 -4.24
C GLY A 202 -40.53 -18.13 -5.17
N GLY A 203 -40.64 -18.31 -6.49
CA GLY A 203 -39.66 -17.74 -7.42
C GLY A 203 -38.23 -18.29 -7.21
N ASP A 204 -37.26 -17.79 -7.98
CA ASP A 204 -35.95 -18.45 -8.10
C ASP A 204 -35.14 -18.44 -6.80
N LYS A 205 -35.19 -17.34 -6.03
CA LYS A 205 -34.44 -17.21 -4.77
C LYS A 205 -34.89 -18.22 -3.70
N TYR A 206 -36.20 -18.39 -3.53
CA TYR A 206 -36.73 -19.35 -2.56
C TYR A 206 -36.59 -20.80 -3.04
N LYS A 207 -36.62 -21.07 -4.36
CA LYS A 207 -36.27 -22.38 -4.92
C LYS A 207 -34.82 -22.74 -4.63
N ALA A 208 -33.90 -21.81 -4.89
CA ALA A 208 -32.49 -21.99 -4.60
C ALA A 208 -32.23 -22.23 -3.11
N LEU A 209 -32.92 -21.49 -2.23
CA LEU A 209 -32.87 -21.68 -0.78
C LEU A 209 -33.38 -23.07 -0.39
N ALA A 210 -34.57 -23.48 -0.85
CA ALA A 210 -35.16 -24.77 -0.51
C ALA A 210 -34.29 -25.95 -0.96
N ALA A 211 -33.62 -25.84 -2.12
CA ALA A 211 -32.73 -26.87 -2.64
C ALA A 211 -31.50 -27.16 -1.75
N GLN A 212 -31.17 -26.25 -0.82
CA GLN A 212 -30.07 -26.45 0.12
C GLN A 212 -30.46 -27.21 1.38
N PHE A 213 -31.73 -27.58 1.55
CA PHE A 213 -32.21 -28.24 2.76
C PHE A 213 -32.90 -29.57 2.46
N SER A 214 -32.82 -30.49 3.41
CA SER A 214 -33.34 -31.86 3.30
C SER A 214 -34.50 -32.12 4.26
N PHE A 215 -35.41 -31.15 4.41
CA PHE A 215 -36.61 -31.31 5.25
C PHE A 215 -37.65 -32.19 4.54
N ASN A 216 -38.26 -33.10 5.31
CA ASN A 216 -39.42 -33.87 4.93
C ASN A 216 -40.68 -32.96 4.85
N ALA A 217 -41.74 -33.45 4.21
CA ALA A 217 -43.01 -32.72 4.14
C ALA A 217 -43.65 -32.41 5.51
N ASP A 218 -43.33 -33.19 6.55
CA ASP A 218 -43.75 -32.95 7.93
C ASP A 218 -42.86 -31.96 8.70
N GLY A 219 -41.81 -31.44 8.05
CA GLY A 219 -40.86 -30.49 8.62
C GLY A 219 -39.70 -31.12 9.39
N THR A 220 -39.59 -32.44 9.49
CA THR A 220 -38.46 -33.14 10.14
C THR A 220 -37.33 -33.47 9.15
N VAL A 221 -36.20 -34.02 9.61
CA VAL A 221 -35.10 -34.48 8.74
C VAL A 221 -34.76 -35.95 9.02
N ASN A 222 -34.29 -36.68 8.00
CA ASN A 222 -33.71 -38.01 8.16
C ASN A 222 -32.18 -37.92 8.26
N GLY A 223 -31.68 -37.43 9.40
CA GLY A 223 -30.26 -37.16 9.62
C GLY A 223 -29.98 -35.69 9.90
N THR A 224 -29.31 -34.99 8.98
CA THR A 224 -29.01 -33.56 9.10
C THR A 224 -29.86 -32.74 8.16
N ALA A 225 -30.14 -31.48 8.52
CA ALA A 225 -30.89 -30.55 7.68
C ALA A 225 -30.19 -30.21 6.36
N GLN A 226 -28.87 -30.38 6.30
CA GLN A 226 -28.07 -30.22 5.09
C GLN A 226 -27.06 -31.36 4.97
N THR A 227 -26.76 -31.77 3.74
CA THR A 227 -25.55 -32.53 3.43
C THR A 227 -24.30 -31.66 3.59
N ALA A 228 -23.12 -32.27 3.72
CA ALA A 228 -21.86 -31.53 3.76
C ALA A 228 -21.66 -30.63 2.52
N ALA A 229 -22.08 -31.09 1.34
CA ALA A 229 -22.02 -30.33 0.09
C ALA A 229 -22.98 -29.13 0.08
N GLN A 230 -24.23 -29.31 0.52
CA GLN A 230 -25.20 -28.20 0.65
C GLN A 230 -24.70 -27.16 1.67
N LYS A 231 -24.16 -27.61 2.81
CA LYS A 231 -23.58 -26.71 3.82
C LYS A 231 -22.42 -25.89 3.26
N ALA A 232 -21.47 -26.54 2.58
CA ALA A 232 -20.34 -25.85 1.94
C ALA A 232 -20.82 -24.86 0.87
N SER A 233 -21.80 -25.24 0.05
CA SER A 233 -22.38 -24.37 -0.98
C SER A 233 -23.07 -23.13 -0.38
N VAL A 234 -23.79 -23.28 0.74
CA VAL A 234 -24.40 -22.15 1.45
C VAL A 234 -23.35 -21.18 2.00
N ILE A 235 -22.26 -21.70 2.58
CA ILE A 235 -21.17 -20.87 3.13
C ILE A 235 -20.42 -20.13 2.01
N GLU A 236 -20.10 -20.82 0.91
CA GLU A 236 -19.50 -20.20 -0.27
C GLU A 236 -20.40 -19.10 -0.82
N THR A 237 -21.67 -19.41 -1.06
CA THR A 237 -22.64 -18.45 -1.63
C THR A 237 -22.82 -17.24 -0.72
N TYR A 238 -22.86 -17.44 0.60
CA TYR A 238 -22.93 -16.33 1.55
C TYR A 238 -21.69 -15.45 1.47
N THR A 239 -20.50 -16.06 1.43
CA THR A 239 -19.22 -15.35 1.35
C THR A 239 -19.14 -14.50 0.08
N LEU A 240 -19.52 -15.06 -1.07
CA LEU A 240 -19.51 -14.34 -2.35
C LEU A 240 -20.58 -13.24 -2.43
N ASN A 241 -21.77 -13.46 -1.83
CA ASN A 241 -22.86 -12.49 -1.87
C ASN A 241 -22.78 -11.41 -0.77
N SER A 242 -21.91 -11.57 0.22
CA SER A 242 -21.76 -10.63 1.35
C SER A 242 -20.53 -9.73 1.24
N GLN A 243 -19.88 -9.70 0.07
CA GLN A 243 -18.78 -8.78 -0.20
C GLN A 243 -19.28 -7.33 -0.14
N SER A 244 -18.49 -6.47 0.48
CA SER A 244 -18.84 -5.05 0.61
C SER A 244 -18.65 -4.35 -0.72
N VAL A 245 -19.61 -3.52 -1.12
CA VAL A 245 -19.49 -2.65 -2.31
C VAL A 245 -18.61 -1.46 -1.96
N ILE A 246 -17.62 -1.18 -2.79
CA ILE A 246 -16.72 -0.03 -2.68
C ILE A 246 -17.22 1.10 -3.59
N ILE A 247 -17.52 0.77 -4.85
CA ILE A 247 -18.05 1.68 -5.87
C ILE A 247 -19.35 1.09 -6.42
N ASP A 248 -20.44 1.83 -6.28
CA ASP A 248 -21.76 1.51 -6.85
C ASP A 248 -21.86 2.08 -8.27
N ASN A 249 -21.70 1.21 -9.26
CA ASN A 249 -21.67 1.63 -10.65
C ASN A 249 -23.07 1.51 -11.26
N SER A 250 -23.75 2.67 -11.36
CA SER A 250 -25.07 2.74 -12.03
C SER A 250 -25.07 2.29 -13.50
N VAL A 251 -23.89 2.27 -14.15
CA VAL A 251 -23.67 1.77 -15.51
C VAL A 251 -22.40 0.90 -15.50
N GLY A 252 -22.54 -0.41 -15.26
CA GLY A 252 -21.40 -1.32 -15.18
C GLY A 252 -21.60 -2.39 -14.10
N SER A 253 -20.51 -3.05 -13.71
CA SER A 253 -20.49 -3.91 -12.52
C SER A 253 -19.97 -3.12 -11.33
N ASP A 254 -20.55 -3.36 -10.16
CA ASP A 254 -20.05 -2.80 -8.90
C ASP A 254 -18.64 -3.29 -8.62
N VAL A 255 -17.81 -2.42 -8.03
CA VAL A 255 -16.50 -2.83 -7.51
C VAL A 255 -16.69 -3.25 -6.06
N VAL A 256 -16.27 -4.47 -5.73
CA VAL A 256 -16.50 -5.10 -4.43
C VAL A 256 -15.21 -5.50 -3.75
N TYR A 257 -15.23 -5.56 -2.42
CA TYR A 257 -14.13 -6.04 -1.62
C TYR A 257 -14.04 -7.58 -1.66
N VAL A 258 -13.31 -8.12 -2.64
CA VAL A 258 -13.09 -9.57 -2.81
C VAL A 258 -12.12 -10.08 -1.74
N SER A 259 -12.60 -10.68 -0.66
CA SER A 259 -11.72 -11.22 0.38
C SER A 259 -10.90 -12.42 -0.08
N LYS A 260 -9.80 -12.73 0.62
CA LYS A 260 -8.97 -13.90 0.30
C LYS A 260 -9.79 -15.19 0.30
N THR A 261 -10.72 -15.35 1.23
CA THR A 261 -11.62 -16.53 1.27
C THR A 261 -12.50 -16.60 0.02
N ALA A 262 -13.05 -15.47 -0.43
CA ALA A 262 -13.81 -15.43 -1.68
C ALA A 262 -12.94 -15.76 -2.91
N ALA A 263 -11.71 -15.27 -2.94
CA ALA A 263 -10.74 -15.58 -3.99
C ALA A 263 -10.43 -17.08 -4.05
N GLU A 264 -10.20 -17.72 -2.91
CA GLU A 264 -9.99 -19.18 -2.83
C GLU A 264 -11.21 -19.97 -3.32
N TYR A 265 -12.44 -19.53 -3.01
CA TYR A 265 -13.63 -20.15 -3.60
C TYR A 265 -13.68 -20.00 -5.12
N ASN A 266 -13.34 -18.82 -5.63
CA ASN A 266 -13.28 -18.58 -7.09
C ASN A 266 -12.21 -19.44 -7.75
N LYS A 267 -11.05 -19.62 -7.12
CA LYS A 267 -9.99 -20.52 -7.58
C LYS A 267 -10.44 -21.97 -7.60
N ALA A 268 -11.11 -22.42 -6.53
CA ALA A 268 -11.66 -23.77 -6.46
C ALA A 268 -12.71 -24.01 -7.56
N TYR A 269 -13.59 -23.04 -7.80
CA TYR A 269 -14.57 -23.09 -8.88
C TYR A 269 -13.90 -23.18 -10.25
N TYR A 270 -12.93 -22.30 -10.52
CA TYR A 270 -12.18 -22.31 -11.77
C TYR A 270 -11.53 -23.68 -12.01
N THR A 271 -10.79 -24.18 -11.02
CA THR A 271 -10.09 -25.47 -11.08
C THR A 271 -11.04 -26.62 -11.37
N ALA A 272 -12.21 -26.64 -10.72
CA ALA A 272 -13.21 -27.69 -10.92
C ALA A 272 -13.90 -27.60 -12.29
N LYS A 273 -14.09 -26.40 -12.84
CA LYS A 273 -14.88 -26.17 -14.05
C LYS A 273 -14.08 -26.15 -15.33
N ILE A 274 -12.87 -25.60 -15.30
CA ILE A 274 -12.09 -25.38 -16.52
C ILE A 274 -11.76 -26.69 -17.26
N GLY A 275 -11.57 -27.78 -16.49
CA GLY A 275 -11.36 -29.13 -17.02
C GLY A 275 -12.55 -29.70 -17.82
N THR A 276 -13.75 -29.12 -17.66
CA THR A 276 -14.99 -29.57 -18.31
C THR A 276 -15.36 -28.76 -19.55
N ILE A 277 -14.67 -27.65 -19.81
CA ILE A 277 -14.96 -26.79 -20.95
C ILE A 277 -14.47 -27.48 -22.23
N THR A 278 -15.37 -27.59 -23.22
CA THR A 278 -15.07 -28.15 -24.54
C THR A 278 -15.20 -27.12 -25.68
N ASN A 279 -15.86 -25.99 -25.42
CA ASN A 279 -16.01 -24.90 -26.37
C ASN A 279 -15.85 -23.54 -25.68
N VAL A 280 -15.26 -22.56 -26.38
CA VAL A 280 -15.07 -21.19 -25.87
C VAL A 280 -16.40 -20.54 -25.49
N ASP A 281 -17.48 -20.89 -26.18
CA ASP A 281 -18.82 -20.35 -25.91
C ASP A 281 -19.33 -20.78 -24.52
N ASP A 282 -19.00 -22.00 -24.07
CA ASP A 282 -19.32 -22.48 -22.72
C ASP A 282 -18.56 -21.67 -21.65
N LEU A 283 -17.30 -21.34 -21.93
CA LEU A 283 -16.45 -20.55 -21.02
C LEU A 283 -16.95 -19.11 -20.93
N VAL A 284 -17.26 -18.46 -22.05
CA VAL A 284 -17.68 -17.05 -22.04
C VAL A 284 -19.12 -16.85 -21.58
N ALA A 285 -19.94 -17.91 -21.59
CA ALA A 285 -21.28 -17.91 -20.99
C ALA A 285 -21.25 -17.98 -19.46
N ASP A 286 -20.17 -18.49 -18.85
CA ASP A 286 -19.99 -18.51 -17.40
C ASP A 286 -19.36 -17.20 -16.91
N SER A 287 -20.17 -16.35 -16.28
CA SER A 287 -19.73 -15.05 -15.78
C SER A 287 -18.63 -15.15 -14.72
N ARG A 288 -18.57 -16.25 -13.95
CA ARG A 288 -17.56 -16.46 -12.90
C ARG A 288 -16.23 -16.86 -13.52
N LEU A 289 -16.23 -17.72 -14.54
CA LEU A 289 -15.01 -18.06 -15.30
C LEU A 289 -14.47 -16.84 -16.06
N THR A 290 -15.32 -16.09 -16.74
CA THR A 290 -14.89 -14.88 -17.45
C THR A 290 -14.33 -13.83 -16.51
N SER A 291 -14.99 -13.56 -15.37
CA SER A 291 -14.45 -12.65 -14.35
C SER A 291 -13.10 -13.12 -13.84
N TYR A 292 -12.96 -14.43 -13.54
CA TYR A 292 -11.71 -15.01 -13.06
C TYR A 292 -10.56 -14.80 -14.04
N ILE A 293 -10.78 -15.07 -15.33
CA ILE A 293 -9.77 -14.90 -16.39
C ILE A 293 -9.42 -13.42 -16.57
N LYS A 294 -10.42 -12.54 -16.58
CA LYS A 294 -10.18 -11.09 -16.69
C LYS A 294 -9.31 -10.57 -15.55
N THR A 295 -9.57 -10.99 -14.32
CA THR A 295 -8.76 -10.63 -13.15
C THR A 295 -7.36 -11.25 -13.24
N ALA A 296 -7.24 -12.54 -13.59
CA ALA A 296 -5.95 -13.21 -13.71
C ALA A 296 -5.02 -12.50 -14.72
N TYR A 297 -5.56 -11.96 -15.80
CA TYR A 297 -4.78 -11.33 -16.86
C TYR A 297 -4.92 -9.81 -16.93
N SER A 298 -5.42 -9.16 -15.86
CA SER A 298 -5.55 -7.69 -15.75
C SER A 298 -6.26 -7.05 -16.95
N MET A 299 -7.34 -7.68 -17.44
CA MET A 299 -8.03 -7.23 -18.66
C MET A 299 -8.98 -6.04 -18.41
N GLY A 300 -9.24 -5.70 -17.14
CA GLY A 300 -10.20 -4.68 -16.71
C GLY A 300 -11.65 -5.20 -16.64
N ALA A 301 -12.45 -4.61 -15.75
CA ALA A 301 -13.84 -5.03 -15.53
C ALA A 301 -14.73 -4.85 -16.77
N ASP A 302 -14.52 -3.75 -17.51
CA ASP A 302 -15.29 -3.41 -18.72
C ASP A 302 -14.97 -4.28 -19.94
N PHE A 303 -13.97 -5.15 -19.85
CA PHE A 303 -13.65 -6.06 -20.93
C PHE A 303 -14.79 -7.06 -21.16
N THR A 304 -15.36 -7.03 -22.37
CA THR A 304 -16.56 -7.81 -22.68
C THR A 304 -16.26 -9.28 -22.92
N ALA A 305 -17.22 -10.16 -22.62
CA ALA A 305 -17.14 -11.59 -22.92
C ALA A 305 -16.90 -11.87 -24.42
N SER A 306 -17.49 -11.06 -25.31
CA SER A 306 -17.28 -11.15 -26.76
C SER A 306 -15.86 -10.81 -27.19
N ALA A 307 -15.23 -9.83 -26.54
CA ALA A 307 -13.83 -9.51 -26.78
C ALA A 307 -12.92 -10.62 -26.24
N LEU A 308 -13.24 -11.19 -25.07
CA LEU A 308 -12.50 -12.33 -24.51
C LEU A 308 -12.57 -13.55 -25.42
N ARG A 309 -13.76 -13.86 -25.98
CA ARG A 309 -13.91 -14.92 -26.97
C ARG A 309 -12.91 -14.76 -28.12
N LYS A 310 -12.79 -13.56 -28.69
CA LYS A 310 -11.84 -13.29 -29.78
C LYS A 310 -10.38 -13.43 -29.33
N VAL A 311 -10.04 -12.93 -28.15
CA VAL A 311 -8.69 -13.11 -27.58
C VAL A 311 -8.32 -14.60 -27.45
N LEU A 312 -9.29 -15.46 -27.13
CA LEU A 312 -9.05 -16.90 -26.93
C LEU A 312 -8.98 -17.70 -28.25
N THR A 313 -9.55 -17.21 -29.35
CA THR A 313 -9.66 -17.95 -30.63
C THR A 313 -8.94 -17.32 -31.82
N ASP A 314 -8.51 -16.05 -31.73
CA ASP A 314 -7.90 -15.31 -32.84
C ASP A 314 -6.55 -14.71 -32.41
N THR A 315 -5.49 -15.30 -32.96
CA THR A 315 -4.10 -14.89 -32.70
C THR A 315 -3.86 -13.40 -32.99
N SER A 316 -4.39 -12.88 -34.09
CA SER A 316 -4.20 -11.48 -34.50
C SER A 316 -4.95 -10.52 -33.61
N TYR A 317 -6.16 -10.88 -33.17
CA TYR A 317 -6.92 -10.07 -32.22
C TYR A 317 -6.27 -10.04 -30.84
N ALA A 318 -5.79 -11.19 -30.34
CA ALA A 318 -5.06 -11.27 -29.08
C ALA A 318 -3.81 -10.37 -29.09
N GLN A 319 -3.08 -10.35 -30.20
CA GLN A 319 -1.91 -9.47 -30.38
C GLN A 319 -2.31 -7.99 -30.40
N LEU A 320 -3.36 -7.63 -31.16
CA LEU A 320 -3.84 -6.24 -31.24
C LEU A 320 -4.22 -5.69 -29.86
N MET A 321 -4.81 -6.54 -29.01
CA MET A 321 -5.24 -6.15 -27.67
C MET A 321 -4.15 -6.31 -26.60
N GLY A 322 -2.97 -6.84 -26.94
CA GLY A 322 -1.88 -7.07 -25.99
C GLY A 322 -2.09 -8.27 -25.05
N PHE A 323 -3.00 -9.19 -25.38
CA PHE A 323 -3.37 -10.36 -24.57
C PHE A 323 -2.86 -11.69 -25.16
N THR A 324 -1.64 -11.67 -25.69
CA THR A 324 -0.97 -12.83 -26.27
C THR A 324 -0.72 -13.95 -25.24
N ASN A 325 -0.44 -13.55 -23.99
CA ASN A 325 -0.32 -14.44 -22.84
C ASN A 325 -1.64 -15.17 -22.53
N VAL A 326 -2.79 -14.50 -22.69
CA VAL A 326 -4.11 -15.13 -22.53
C VAL A 326 -4.33 -16.15 -23.63
N TYR A 327 -4.10 -15.79 -24.89
CA TYR A 327 -4.24 -16.72 -26.02
C TYR A 327 -3.39 -18.00 -25.86
N ASN A 328 -2.15 -17.85 -25.39
CA ASN A 328 -1.24 -18.98 -25.15
C ASN A 328 -1.62 -19.83 -23.93
N ALA A 329 -2.39 -19.28 -23.00
CA ALA A 329 -2.82 -20.01 -21.81
C ALA A 329 -3.98 -20.97 -22.08
N PHE A 330 -4.65 -20.88 -23.23
CA PHE A 330 -5.77 -21.74 -23.59
C PHE A 330 -5.56 -22.40 -24.95
N ASN A 331 -5.94 -23.66 -25.09
CA ASN A 331 -5.73 -24.50 -26.27
C ASN A 331 -7.02 -24.61 -27.11
N PHE A 332 -7.61 -23.46 -27.46
CA PHE A 332 -8.75 -23.41 -28.39
C PHE A 332 -8.28 -23.39 -29.85
N LYS A 333 -9.06 -24.06 -30.70
CA LYS A 333 -9.01 -23.89 -32.16
C LYS A 333 -9.69 -22.58 -32.57
N ALA A 334 -9.48 -22.18 -33.83
CA ALA A 334 -10.10 -20.97 -34.39
C ALA A 334 -11.64 -21.02 -34.37
N ASP A 335 -12.24 -22.21 -34.47
CA ASP A 335 -13.69 -22.41 -34.38
C ASP A 335 -14.24 -22.37 -32.95
N GLY A 336 -13.36 -22.29 -31.94
CA GLY A 336 -13.70 -22.26 -30.53
C GLY A 336 -13.77 -23.62 -29.84
N SER A 337 -13.58 -24.74 -30.54
CA SER A 337 -13.50 -26.08 -29.94
C SER A 337 -12.15 -26.33 -29.25
N THR A 338 -12.10 -27.29 -28.32
CA THR A 338 -10.84 -27.70 -27.68
C THR A 338 -9.88 -28.39 -28.65
N SER A 339 -8.58 -28.13 -28.44
CA SER A 339 -7.48 -28.85 -29.08
C SER A 339 -6.80 -29.79 -28.07
N ASN A 340 -6.54 -31.03 -28.49
CA ASN A 340 -5.72 -31.99 -27.74
C ASN A 340 -4.27 -32.02 -28.23
N THR A 341 -3.89 -31.13 -29.17
CA THR A 341 -2.51 -30.91 -29.60
C THR A 341 -2.06 -29.54 -29.18
N ALA A 342 -0.74 -29.41 -28.98
CA ALA A 342 -0.07 -28.13 -28.84
C ALA A 342 -0.35 -27.26 -30.07
N ARG A 343 -0.14 -25.95 -29.92
CA ARG A 343 -0.24 -25.04 -31.06
C ARG A 343 0.92 -25.30 -32.02
N VAL A 344 0.60 -25.32 -33.32
CA VAL A 344 1.57 -25.49 -34.42
C VAL A 344 2.67 -24.45 -34.37
N ARG A 345 2.39 -23.25 -33.87
CA ARG A 345 3.37 -22.18 -33.71
C ARG A 345 2.98 -21.27 -32.56
N THR A 346 3.97 -20.60 -31.98
CA THR A 346 3.81 -19.49 -31.04
C THR A 346 3.55 -18.18 -31.78
N ILE A 347 3.11 -17.15 -31.05
CA ILE A 347 2.96 -15.80 -31.61
C ILE A 347 4.30 -15.22 -32.07
N GLU A 348 5.40 -15.53 -31.37
CA GLU A 348 6.73 -15.09 -31.80
C GLU A 348 7.10 -15.69 -33.16
N GLN A 349 6.84 -16.98 -33.34
CA GLN A 349 7.03 -17.67 -34.62
C GLN A 349 6.11 -17.11 -35.72
N ALA A 350 4.85 -16.81 -35.39
CA ALA A 350 3.93 -16.14 -36.32
C ALA A 350 4.44 -14.74 -36.73
N ASN A 351 4.99 -13.97 -35.79
CA ASN A 351 5.56 -12.64 -36.04
C ASN A 351 6.79 -12.70 -36.95
N LYS A 352 7.64 -13.74 -36.82
CA LYS A 352 8.77 -13.97 -37.73
C LYS A 352 8.28 -14.10 -39.17
N LEU A 353 7.28 -14.95 -39.42
CA LEU A 353 6.69 -15.12 -40.76
C LEU A 353 6.02 -13.83 -41.26
N SER A 354 5.24 -13.15 -40.42
CA SER A 354 4.58 -11.88 -40.78
C SER A 354 5.59 -10.78 -41.15
N SER A 355 6.73 -10.74 -40.44
CA SER A 355 7.82 -9.79 -40.71
C SER A 355 8.52 -10.11 -42.03
N ALA A 356 8.76 -11.39 -42.32
CA ALA A 356 9.34 -11.86 -43.57
C ALA A 356 8.41 -11.58 -44.77
N ALA A 357 7.10 -11.84 -44.61
CA ALA A 357 6.08 -11.51 -45.60
C ALA A 357 6.02 -10.00 -45.88
N SER A 358 6.02 -9.17 -44.83
CA SER A 358 6.01 -7.71 -44.96
C SER A 358 7.25 -7.17 -45.67
N GLN A 359 8.43 -7.75 -45.40
CA GLN A 359 9.67 -7.41 -46.10
C GLN A 359 9.58 -7.76 -47.59
N THR A 360 8.99 -8.91 -47.93
CA THR A 360 8.82 -9.35 -49.32
C THR A 360 7.79 -8.48 -50.06
N ALA A 361 6.67 -8.12 -49.43
CA ALA A 361 5.69 -7.18 -49.99
C ALA A 361 6.30 -5.78 -50.21
N ASN A 362 7.12 -5.29 -49.28
CA ASN A 362 7.86 -4.04 -49.44
C ASN A 362 8.89 -4.12 -50.57
N TYR A 363 9.63 -5.22 -50.67
CA TYR A 363 10.53 -5.48 -51.78
C TYR A 363 9.79 -5.42 -53.11
N TYR A 364 8.63 -6.08 -53.23
CA TYR A 364 7.76 -5.98 -54.40
C TYR A 364 7.33 -4.56 -54.69
N LYS A 365 6.82 -3.83 -53.70
CA LYS A 365 6.36 -2.45 -53.86
C LYS A 365 7.47 -1.53 -54.38
N VAL A 366 8.68 -1.64 -53.83
CA VAL A 366 9.82 -0.80 -54.22
C VAL A 366 10.39 -1.22 -55.58
N THR A 367 10.63 -2.52 -55.78
CA THR A 367 11.26 -3.03 -57.00
C THR A 367 10.35 -2.89 -58.22
N SER A 368 9.03 -3.05 -58.06
CA SER A 368 8.05 -2.77 -59.13
C SER A 368 7.92 -1.28 -59.52
N GLN A 369 8.58 -0.38 -58.78
CA GLN A 369 8.74 1.05 -59.13
C GLN A 369 10.14 1.37 -59.70
N SER A 370 11.04 0.39 -59.72
CA SER A 370 12.41 0.59 -60.15
C SER A 370 12.49 0.90 -61.63
N THR A 371 13.32 1.88 -62.00
CA THR A 371 13.68 2.15 -63.40
C THR A 371 14.56 1.04 -64.00
N GLY A 372 15.00 0.07 -63.19
CA GLY A 372 15.78 -1.08 -63.63
C GLY A 372 14.98 -2.20 -64.28
N ILE A 373 13.65 -2.21 -64.16
CA ILE A 373 12.77 -3.15 -64.87
C ILE A 373 12.21 -2.44 -66.09
N THR A 374 12.66 -2.83 -67.28
CA THR A 374 12.31 -2.17 -68.55
C THR A 374 11.43 -3.00 -69.47
N ASN A 375 11.30 -4.30 -69.20
CA ASN A 375 10.50 -5.25 -69.96
C ASN A 375 10.07 -6.43 -69.05
N VAL A 376 9.22 -7.32 -69.58
CA VAL A 376 8.71 -8.49 -68.84
C VAL A 376 9.82 -9.49 -68.47
N ASP A 377 10.89 -9.58 -69.25
CA ASP A 377 12.02 -10.48 -68.95
C ASP A 377 12.85 -9.97 -67.77
N ASP A 378 13.04 -8.65 -67.63
CA ASP A 378 13.69 -8.04 -66.47
C ASP A 378 12.88 -8.32 -65.17
N LEU A 379 11.55 -8.29 -65.26
CA LEU A 379 10.66 -8.61 -64.13
C LEU A 379 10.76 -10.09 -63.74
N LEU A 380 10.77 -10.99 -64.72
CA LEU A 380 10.79 -12.44 -64.49
C LEU A 380 12.20 -12.97 -64.16
N ALA A 381 13.25 -12.23 -64.47
CA ALA A 381 14.62 -12.53 -64.05
C ALA A 381 14.82 -12.32 -62.54
N ASP A 382 14.03 -11.43 -61.92
CA ASP A 382 13.96 -11.30 -60.47
C ASP A 382 13.06 -12.39 -59.89
N ALA A 383 13.69 -13.44 -59.35
CA ALA A 383 12.98 -14.59 -58.79
C ALA A 383 12.04 -14.22 -57.64
N ASN A 384 12.32 -13.15 -56.89
CA ASN A 384 11.47 -12.69 -55.80
C ASN A 384 10.22 -11.99 -56.35
N MET A 385 10.35 -11.18 -57.41
CA MET A 385 9.21 -10.58 -58.11
C MET A 385 8.33 -11.64 -58.74
N ALA A 386 8.91 -12.57 -59.49
CA ALA A 386 8.17 -13.64 -60.15
C ALA A 386 7.40 -14.51 -59.14
N ARG A 387 8.04 -14.90 -58.04
CA ARG A 387 7.39 -15.70 -56.98
C ARG A 387 6.29 -14.92 -56.27
N TYR A 388 6.50 -13.64 -55.96
CA TYR A 388 5.47 -12.80 -55.35
C TYR A 388 4.22 -12.66 -56.23
N ILE A 389 4.38 -12.54 -57.54
CA ILE A 389 3.25 -12.49 -58.48
C ILE A 389 2.52 -13.83 -58.51
N LYS A 390 3.25 -14.95 -58.61
CA LYS A 390 2.64 -16.29 -58.59
C LYS A 390 1.85 -16.54 -57.31
N ASP A 391 2.40 -16.10 -56.18
CA ASP A 391 1.70 -16.15 -54.90
C ASP A 391 0.43 -15.32 -54.93
N ALA A 392 0.55 -14.01 -55.18
CA ALA A 392 -0.59 -13.08 -55.17
C ALA A 392 -1.78 -13.57 -56.02
N TYR A 393 -1.55 -14.27 -57.13
CA TYR A 393 -2.62 -14.77 -57.99
C TYR A 393 -2.90 -16.27 -57.85
N GLY A 394 -2.31 -16.94 -56.87
CA GLY A 394 -2.59 -18.35 -56.57
C GLY A 394 -2.21 -19.31 -57.71
N LEU A 395 -1.16 -18.98 -58.47
CA LEU A 395 -0.74 -19.76 -59.64
C LEU A 395 -0.07 -21.09 -59.27
N GLY A 396 0.41 -21.21 -58.04
CA GLY A 396 1.16 -22.37 -57.55
C GLY A 396 2.64 -22.33 -57.93
N THR A 397 3.42 -23.17 -57.27
CA THR A 397 4.89 -23.22 -57.38
C THR A 397 5.37 -23.83 -58.70
N ASP A 398 4.58 -24.73 -59.29
CA ASP A 398 4.89 -25.40 -60.55
C ASP A 398 4.59 -24.53 -61.79
N PHE A 399 4.00 -23.34 -61.58
CA PHE A 399 3.65 -22.45 -62.68
C PHE A 399 4.89 -21.86 -63.34
N SER A 400 5.03 -22.07 -64.66
CA SER A 400 6.25 -21.72 -65.38
C SER A 400 6.38 -20.21 -65.62
N ASN A 401 7.61 -19.67 -65.60
CA ASN A 401 7.83 -18.26 -65.98
C ASN A 401 7.49 -18.01 -67.45
N ALA A 402 7.51 -19.03 -68.31
CA ALA A 402 7.11 -18.91 -69.72
C ALA A 402 5.60 -18.69 -69.85
N ASP A 403 4.79 -19.42 -69.07
CA ASP A 403 3.35 -19.24 -69.04
C ASP A 403 2.98 -17.91 -68.39
N LEU A 404 3.70 -17.51 -67.33
CA LEU A 404 3.49 -16.21 -66.69
C LEU A 404 3.83 -15.07 -67.65
N LYS A 405 4.91 -15.21 -68.44
CA LYS A 405 5.26 -14.26 -69.51
C LYS A 405 4.11 -14.12 -70.51
N ASN A 406 3.55 -15.25 -70.97
CA ASN A 406 2.43 -15.24 -71.93
C ASN A 406 1.18 -14.58 -71.34
N ILE A 407 0.87 -14.81 -70.06
CA ILE A 407 -0.24 -14.13 -69.36
C ILE A 407 0.02 -12.62 -69.28
N LEU A 408 1.25 -12.21 -68.96
CA LEU A 408 1.59 -10.79 -68.80
C LEU A 408 1.60 -10.02 -70.13
N THR A 409 1.86 -10.67 -71.28
CA THR A 409 2.00 -9.98 -72.58
C THR A 409 0.85 -10.20 -73.57
N ASP A 410 0.08 -11.29 -73.45
CA ASP A 410 -1.02 -11.62 -74.37
C ASP A 410 -2.38 -11.65 -73.63
N PRO A 411 -3.23 -10.62 -73.80
CA PRO A 411 -4.53 -10.54 -73.14
C PRO A 411 -5.51 -11.65 -73.57
N ALA A 412 -5.38 -12.17 -74.80
CA ALA A 412 -6.23 -13.26 -75.27
C ALA A 412 -5.80 -14.60 -74.66
N TYR A 413 -4.49 -14.83 -74.53
CA TYR A 413 -3.94 -15.98 -73.81
C TYR A 413 -4.33 -15.93 -72.33
N ALA A 414 -4.15 -14.78 -71.68
CA ALA A 414 -4.51 -14.57 -70.28
C ALA A 414 -6.00 -14.87 -70.03
N ALA A 415 -6.90 -14.35 -70.86
CA ALA A 415 -8.33 -14.64 -70.75
C ALA A 415 -8.65 -16.12 -70.99
N ALA A 416 -7.99 -16.77 -71.95
CA ALA A 416 -8.19 -18.20 -72.23
C ALA A 416 -7.71 -19.10 -71.08
N GLN A 417 -6.67 -18.68 -70.34
CA GLN A 417 -6.19 -19.38 -69.14
C GLN A 417 -6.93 -18.95 -67.86
N GLY A 418 -7.90 -18.03 -67.93
CA GLY A 418 -8.65 -17.55 -66.77
C GLY A 418 -7.90 -16.53 -65.90
N HIS A 419 -6.81 -15.95 -66.40
CA HIS A 419 -5.92 -15.01 -65.69
C HIS A 419 -5.93 -13.60 -66.30
N ALA A 420 -7.09 -13.18 -66.83
CA ALA A 420 -7.25 -11.84 -67.38
C ALA A 420 -7.02 -10.73 -66.34
N ASP A 421 -7.23 -11.03 -65.06
CA ASP A 421 -6.95 -10.12 -63.95
C ASP A 421 -5.45 -9.86 -63.80
N ILE A 422 -4.61 -10.89 -63.93
CA ILE A 422 -3.14 -10.74 -63.94
C ILE A 422 -2.72 -9.82 -65.08
N ASN A 423 -3.19 -10.07 -66.31
CA ASN A 423 -2.84 -9.21 -67.44
C ASN A 423 -3.29 -7.75 -67.23
N ALA A 424 -4.50 -7.54 -66.69
CA ALA A 424 -5.04 -6.21 -66.42
C ALA A 424 -4.25 -5.44 -65.36
N ASP A 425 -3.59 -6.14 -64.43
CA ASP A 425 -2.78 -5.54 -63.37
C ASP A 425 -1.33 -5.25 -63.78
N PHE A 426 -0.94 -5.47 -65.05
CA PHE A 426 0.40 -5.14 -65.55
C PHE A 426 0.36 -4.42 -66.92
N ASN A 427 1.26 -3.46 -67.12
CA ASN A 427 1.31 -2.62 -68.31
C ASN A 427 2.39 -3.11 -69.30
N PHE A 428 2.26 -4.34 -69.82
CA PHE A 428 3.15 -4.87 -70.86
C PHE A 428 2.48 -4.91 -72.24
N GLN A 429 3.28 -4.73 -73.29
CA GLN A 429 2.90 -4.94 -74.68
C GLN A 429 3.16 -6.40 -75.09
N ALA A 430 2.63 -6.81 -76.24
CA ALA A 430 2.82 -8.15 -76.78
C ALA A 430 4.30 -8.52 -77.05
N ASP A 431 5.15 -7.52 -77.31
CA ASP A 431 6.60 -7.71 -77.47
C ASP A 431 7.38 -7.75 -76.13
N GLY A 432 6.68 -7.62 -75.00
CA GLY A 432 7.26 -7.62 -73.66
C GLY A 432 7.73 -6.26 -73.16
N SER A 433 7.68 -5.20 -73.98
CA SER A 433 8.02 -3.84 -73.56
C SER A 433 6.93 -3.20 -72.67
N ILE A 434 7.28 -2.17 -71.91
CA ILE A 434 6.33 -1.47 -71.02
C ILE A 434 5.42 -0.55 -71.83
N ASN A 435 4.12 -0.68 -71.65
CA ASN A 435 3.11 0.23 -72.16
C ASN A 435 2.96 1.46 -71.24
N GLY A 436 3.76 2.51 -71.48
CA GLY A 436 3.78 3.73 -70.66
C GLY A 436 5.13 3.93 -69.96
N SER A 437 5.12 4.29 -68.68
CA SER A 437 6.35 4.59 -67.90
C SER A 437 6.59 3.67 -66.70
N VAL A 438 5.65 2.77 -66.37
CA VAL A 438 5.70 1.89 -65.20
C VAL A 438 5.09 0.52 -65.51
N ILE A 439 5.66 -0.55 -64.95
CA ILE A 439 5.10 -1.91 -65.11
C ILE A 439 3.72 -2.07 -64.46
N GLN A 440 3.42 -1.25 -63.44
CA GLN A 440 2.13 -1.16 -62.76
C GLN A 440 1.86 0.27 -62.29
N THR A 441 0.62 0.71 -62.42
CA THR A 441 0.10 1.90 -61.73
C THR A 441 -0.03 1.63 -60.23
N GLU A 442 -0.26 2.68 -59.43
CA GLU A 442 -0.53 2.52 -58.00
C GLU A 442 -1.72 1.61 -57.73
N THR A 443 -2.83 1.78 -58.44
CA THR A 443 -4.04 0.94 -58.30
C THR A 443 -3.77 -0.53 -58.62
N GLN A 444 -3.08 -0.82 -59.72
CA GLN A 444 -2.75 -2.19 -60.14
C GLN A 444 -1.78 -2.86 -59.14
N ARG A 445 -0.80 -2.10 -58.64
CA ARG A 445 0.13 -2.58 -57.62
C ARG A 445 -0.60 -2.88 -56.31
N THR A 446 -1.52 -2.01 -55.88
CA THR A 446 -2.38 -2.24 -54.71
C THR A 446 -3.23 -3.48 -54.89
N SER A 447 -3.86 -3.69 -56.06
CA SER A 447 -4.59 -4.92 -56.36
C SER A 447 -3.72 -6.16 -56.16
N THR A 448 -2.48 -6.14 -56.66
CA THR A 448 -1.53 -7.26 -56.48
C THR A 448 -1.14 -7.47 -55.01
N THR A 449 -0.87 -6.40 -54.26
CA THR A 449 -0.53 -6.52 -52.83
C THR A 449 -1.72 -6.97 -51.98
N ASP A 450 -2.94 -6.55 -52.31
CA ASP A 450 -4.16 -6.94 -51.60
C ASP A 450 -4.45 -8.44 -51.78
N LYS A 451 -4.20 -8.99 -52.97
CA LYS A 451 -4.34 -10.43 -53.21
C LYS A 451 -3.29 -11.25 -52.43
N SER A 452 -2.04 -10.80 -52.35
CA SER A 452 -1.04 -11.44 -51.48
C SER A 452 -1.41 -11.34 -49.99
N ALA A 453 -1.98 -10.22 -49.55
CA ALA A 453 -2.52 -10.09 -48.19
C ALA A 453 -3.69 -11.06 -47.92
N ALA A 454 -4.53 -11.34 -48.93
CA ALA A 454 -5.57 -12.35 -48.83
C ALA A 454 -5.01 -13.78 -48.63
N ASN A 455 -3.89 -14.11 -49.27
CA ASN A 455 -3.20 -15.39 -49.03
C ASN A 455 -2.61 -15.48 -47.62
N ALA A 456 -2.05 -14.39 -47.09
CA ALA A 456 -1.59 -14.33 -45.71
C ALA A 456 -2.75 -14.58 -44.73
N ALA A 457 -3.93 -14.02 -45.00
CA ALA A 457 -5.14 -14.27 -44.21
C ALA A 457 -5.60 -15.73 -44.32
N HIS A 458 -5.56 -16.33 -45.52
CA HIS A 458 -5.85 -17.75 -45.75
C HIS A 458 -4.91 -18.64 -44.94
N PHE A 459 -3.59 -18.39 -45.02
CA PHE A 459 -2.58 -19.11 -44.24
C PHE A 459 -2.87 -19.05 -42.75
N ASN A 460 -3.14 -17.85 -42.21
CA ASN A 460 -3.43 -17.66 -40.79
C ASN A 460 -4.72 -18.35 -40.33
N ALA A 461 -5.76 -18.41 -41.17
CA ALA A 461 -6.99 -19.13 -40.86
C ALA A 461 -6.81 -20.65 -40.87
N MET A 462 -5.93 -21.15 -41.73
CA MET A 462 -5.67 -22.58 -41.92
C MET A 462 -4.72 -23.14 -40.85
N ILE A 463 -3.62 -22.44 -40.57
CA ILE A 463 -2.49 -22.94 -39.78
C ILE A 463 -2.85 -23.29 -38.33
N ASP A 464 -3.84 -22.60 -37.75
CA ASP A 464 -4.28 -22.86 -36.37
C ASP A 464 -5.08 -24.18 -36.24
N ASN A 465 -5.44 -24.81 -37.36
CA ASN A 465 -6.12 -26.12 -37.42
C ASN A 465 -5.21 -27.27 -37.88
N VAL A 466 -3.95 -26.98 -38.20
CA VAL A 466 -2.99 -27.98 -38.69
C VAL A 466 -2.58 -28.90 -37.55
N THR A 467 -2.59 -30.21 -37.81
CA THR A 467 -2.19 -31.25 -36.84
C THR A 467 -0.98 -32.05 -37.31
N ASN A 468 -0.69 -31.99 -38.60
CA ASN A 468 0.49 -32.58 -39.22
C ASN A 468 1.05 -31.66 -40.31
N VAL A 469 2.37 -31.68 -40.52
CA VAL A 469 3.04 -30.95 -41.60
C VAL A 469 2.40 -31.24 -42.97
N ASP A 470 1.86 -32.44 -43.16
CA ASP A 470 1.21 -32.84 -44.41
C ASP A 470 -0.10 -32.06 -44.66
N ASP A 471 -0.80 -31.60 -43.62
CA ASP A 471 -1.95 -30.71 -43.77
C ASP A 471 -1.51 -29.39 -44.41
N LEU A 472 -0.43 -28.79 -43.90
CA LEU A 472 0.18 -27.57 -44.46
C LEU A 472 0.67 -27.79 -45.89
N MET A 473 1.40 -28.88 -46.14
CA MET A 473 1.97 -29.18 -47.46
C MET A 473 0.90 -29.51 -48.52
N SER A 474 -0.31 -29.89 -48.11
CA SER A 474 -1.43 -30.17 -49.02
C SER A 474 -2.14 -28.91 -49.53
N ASP A 475 -1.94 -27.76 -48.89
CA ASP A 475 -2.55 -26.48 -49.29
C ASP A 475 -1.60 -25.67 -50.17
N PRO A 476 -1.85 -25.57 -51.48
CA PRO A 476 -0.94 -24.89 -52.41
C PRO A 476 -0.84 -23.38 -52.16
N VAL A 477 -1.88 -22.75 -51.61
CA VAL A 477 -1.86 -21.32 -51.26
C VAL A 477 -0.98 -21.11 -50.04
N ALA A 478 -1.09 -21.98 -49.03
CA ALA A 478 -0.27 -21.91 -47.83
C ALA A 478 1.23 -22.18 -48.12
N VAL A 479 1.53 -23.19 -48.94
CA VAL A 479 2.90 -23.51 -49.37
C VAL A 479 3.49 -22.37 -50.21
N SER A 480 2.71 -21.80 -51.14
CA SER A 480 3.12 -20.64 -51.93
C SER A 480 3.44 -19.42 -51.04
N TYR A 481 2.57 -19.13 -50.07
CA TYR A 481 2.76 -18.01 -49.15
C TYR A 481 4.00 -18.19 -48.28
N LEU A 482 4.22 -19.40 -47.74
CA LEU A 482 5.39 -19.73 -46.94
C LEU A 482 6.68 -19.58 -47.77
N ARG A 483 6.73 -20.16 -48.97
CA ARG A 483 7.88 -20.06 -49.88
C ARG A 483 8.17 -18.62 -50.29
N THR A 484 7.14 -17.83 -50.56
CA THR A 484 7.26 -16.43 -50.94
C THR A 484 7.83 -15.61 -49.80
N SER A 485 7.23 -15.73 -48.61
CA SER A 485 7.58 -14.96 -47.42
C SER A 485 8.97 -15.29 -46.90
N MET A 486 9.35 -16.57 -46.89
CA MET A 486 10.67 -17.03 -46.42
C MET A 486 11.71 -17.10 -47.55
N GLN A 487 11.38 -16.59 -48.74
CA GLN A 487 12.25 -16.57 -49.91
C GLN A 487 12.87 -17.94 -50.26
N ILE A 488 12.10 -19.01 -50.10
CA ILE A 488 12.54 -20.38 -50.37
C ILE A 488 12.75 -20.53 -51.88
N ALA A 489 13.93 -20.98 -52.27
CA ALA A 489 14.30 -21.08 -53.68
C ALA A 489 13.42 -22.09 -54.44
N ASP A 490 13.11 -21.79 -55.71
CA ASP A 490 12.32 -22.66 -56.59
C ASP A 490 12.99 -24.03 -56.83
N SER A 491 14.30 -24.15 -56.59
CA SER A 491 15.06 -25.41 -56.64
C SER A 491 14.76 -26.35 -55.47
N VAL A 492 14.15 -25.86 -54.38
CA VAL A 492 13.74 -26.67 -53.23
C VAL A 492 12.41 -27.33 -53.56
N SER A 493 12.41 -28.66 -53.73
CA SER A 493 11.18 -29.42 -53.95
C SER A 493 10.29 -29.43 -52.69
N ASP A 494 9.00 -29.72 -52.84
CA ASP A 494 8.08 -29.83 -51.70
C ASP A 494 8.49 -30.93 -50.72
N ALA A 495 9.06 -32.03 -51.20
CA ALA A 495 9.61 -33.08 -50.34
C ALA A 495 10.79 -32.59 -49.49
N THR A 496 11.66 -31.78 -50.07
CA THR A 496 12.76 -31.15 -49.34
C THR A 496 12.25 -30.10 -48.35
N LEU A 497 11.27 -29.28 -48.73
CA LEU A 497 10.63 -28.30 -47.83
C LEU A 497 9.96 -28.99 -46.64
N ARG A 498 9.18 -30.05 -46.88
CA ARG A 498 8.61 -30.89 -45.81
C ARG A 498 9.68 -31.39 -44.85
N THR A 499 10.84 -31.79 -45.37
CA THR A 499 11.97 -32.26 -44.55
C THR A 499 12.52 -31.14 -43.68
N PHE A 500 12.70 -29.93 -44.22
CA PHE A 500 13.14 -28.77 -43.43
C PHE A 500 12.15 -28.42 -42.31
N LEU A 501 10.85 -28.58 -42.53
CA LEU A 501 9.83 -28.28 -41.53
C LEU A 501 9.84 -29.24 -40.33
N VAL A 502 10.35 -30.47 -40.47
CA VAL A 502 10.31 -31.51 -39.41
C VAL A 502 11.68 -31.91 -38.87
N ASP A 503 12.76 -31.60 -39.58
CA ASP A 503 14.13 -31.98 -39.22
C ASP A 503 15.02 -30.73 -39.07
N PRO A 504 15.37 -30.33 -37.83
CA PRO A 504 16.20 -29.15 -37.58
C PRO A 504 17.61 -29.29 -38.16
N ALA A 505 18.17 -30.50 -38.19
CA ALA A 505 19.52 -30.73 -38.71
C ALA A 505 19.55 -30.61 -40.24
N ALA A 506 18.52 -31.14 -40.92
CA ALA A 506 18.38 -31.00 -42.37
C ALA A 506 18.17 -29.53 -42.78
N ALA A 507 17.34 -28.80 -42.04
CA ALA A 507 17.10 -27.37 -42.26
C ALA A 507 18.38 -26.55 -42.08
N SER A 508 19.09 -26.75 -40.97
CA SER A 508 20.34 -26.05 -40.67
C SER A 508 21.43 -26.32 -41.71
N ALA A 509 21.57 -27.58 -42.17
CA ALA A 509 22.56 -27.95 -43.16
C ALA A 509 22.40 -27.23 -44.51
N GLN A 510 21.20 -26.75 -44.83
CA GLN A 510 20.88 -26.04 -46.08
C GLN A 510 20.59 -24.54 -45.86
N GLY A 511 20.80 -24.03 -44.65
CA GLY A 511 20.59 -22.61 -44.31
C GLY A 511 19.13 -22.19 -44.15
N TYR A 512 18.21 -23.14 -43.87
CA TYR A 512 16.78 -22.91 -43.68
C TYR A 512 16.32 -23.15 -42.23
N SER A 513 17.20 -22.96 -41.24
CA SER A 513 16.84 -23.08 -39.81
C SER A 513 15.66 -22.19 -39.43
N ASP A 514 15.58 -21.00 -40.01
CA ASP A 514 14.49 -20.06 -39.82
C ASP A 514 13.13 -20.60 -40.29
N VAL A 515 13.10 -21.44 -41.32
CA VAL A 515 11.89 -22.13 -41.80
C VAL A 515 11.44 -23.22 -40.83
N HIS A 516 12.37 -23.99 -40.28
CA HIS A 516 12.06 -24.98 -39.24
C HIS A 516 11.51 -24.30 -37.98
N ASP A 517 12.18 -23.24 -37.53
CA ASP A 517 11.85 -22.51 -36.31
C ASP A 517 10.48 -21.82 -36.35
N LEU A 518 9.80 -21.76 -37.50
CA LEU A 518 8.44 -21.21 -37.62
C LEU A 518 7.37 -22.11 -37.00
N PHE A 519 7.63 -23.41 -36.84
CA PHE A 519 6.61 -24.38 -36.43
C PHE A 519 7.14 -25.41 -35.44
N ASN A 520 6.24 -25.99 -34.67
CA ASN A 520 6.50 -26.97 -33.62
C ASN A 520 6.16 -28.40 -34.11
N PHE A 521 6.53 -28.73 -35.35
CA PHE A 521 6.35 -30.09 -35.87
C PHE A 521 7.38 -31.05 -35.28
N LYS A 522 6.95 -32.25 -34.95
CA LYS A 522 7.82 -33.38 -34.61
C LYS A 522 8.48 -33.92 -35.87
N THR A 523 9.53 -34.73 -35.68
CA THR A 523 10.24 -35.43 -36.77
C THR A 523 9.34 -36.37 -37.58
N ASP A 524 8.27 -36.89 -36.98
CA ASP A 524 7.25 -37.69 -37.68
C ASP A 524 6.21 -36.83 -38.46
N GLY A 525 6.33 -35.51 -38.38
CA GLY A 525 5.44 -34.52 -39.00
C GLY A 525 4.24 -34.12 -38.16
N SER A 526 3.93 -34.83 -37.07
CA SER A 526 2.80 -34.50 -36.20
C SER A 526 3.09 -33.29 -35.32
N VAL A 527 2.03 -32.67 -34.81
CA VAL A 527 2.12 -31.69 -33.73
C VAL A 527 2.00 -32.43 -32.40
N ALA A 528 2.69 -31.97 -31.36
CA ALA A 528 2.69 -32.65 -30.08
C ALA A 528 1.28 -32.78 -29.50
N THR A 529 0.82 -34.02 -29.27
CA THR A 529 -0.35 -34.30 -28.44
C THR A 529 -0.07 -33.82 -27.01
N LEU A 530 -1.04 -33.13 -26.42
CA LEU A 530 -1.02 -32.74 -25.03
C LEU A 530 -1.60 -33.89 -24.20
N TYR A 531 -0.90 -34.29 -23.15
CA TYR A 531 -1.32 -35.34 -22.24
C TYR A 531 -1.66 -34.75 -20.87
N ALA A 532 -2.68 -35.32 -20.23
CA ALA A 532 -3.14 -34.89 -18.91
C ALA A 532 -2.27 -35.55 -17.83
N THR A 533 -0.96 -35.30 -17.86
CA THR A 533 0.01 -35.93 -16.95
C THR A 533 -0.29 -35.67 -15.49
N GLN A 534 -0.77 -34.46 -15.21
CA GLN A 534 -1.26 -34.02 -13.92
C GLN A 534 -2.57 -33.24 -14.10
N THR A 535 -3.31 -33.05 -13.02
CA THR A 535 -4.35 -32.02 -12.86
C THR A 535 -3.71 -30.74 -12.31
N ALA A 536 -4.41 -29.60 -12.40
CA ALA A 536 -3.90 -28.34 -11.84
C ALA A 536 -3.57 -28.45 -10.34
N THR A 537 -4.37 -29.17 -9.55
CA THR A 537 -4.10 -29.43 -8.13
C THR A 537 -2.83 -30.26 -7.93
N GLN A 538 -2.64 -31.30 -8.73
CA GLN A 538 -1.45 -32.16 -8.65
C GLN A 538 -0.18 -31.40 -9.07
N SER A 539 -0.23 -30.61 -10.16
CA SER A 539 0.88 -29.74 -10.57
C SER A 539 1.23 -28.72 -9.47
N ALA A 540 0.22 -28.09 -8.86
CA ALA A 540 0.42 -27.20 -7.71
C ALA A 540 1.09 -27.90 -6.51
N ASN A 541 0.70 -29.15 -6.21
CA ASN A 541 1.34 -29.93 -5.15
C ASN A 541 2.82 -30.20 -5.46
N THR A 542 3.14 -30.58 -6.70
CA THR A 542 4.52 -30.81 -7.14
C THR A 542 5.37 -29.55 -7.01
N THR A 543 4.88 -28.40 -7.49
CA THR A 543 5.57 -27.10 -7.34
C THR A 543 5.75 -26.72 -5.88
N SER A 544 4.72 -26.90 -5.04
CA SER A 544 4.82 -26.63 -3.60
C SER A 544 5.87 -27.50 -2.91
N LYS A 545 6.02 -28.77 -3.31
CA LYS A 545 7.08 -29.65 -2.80
C LYS A 545 8.47 -29.18 -3.23
N ALA A 546 8.62 -28.68 -4.46
CA ALA A 546 9.87 -28.11 -4.96
C ALA A 546 10.25 -26.85 -4.17
N ASP A 547 9.28 -25.96 -3.89
CA ASP A 547 9.47 -24.78 -3.03
C ASP A 547 9.89 -25.17 -1.61
N ASN A 548 9.24 -26.18 -1.04
CA ASN A 548 9.59 -26.71 0.29
C ASN A 548 11.02 -27.27 0.32
N ALA A 549 11.49 -27.88 -0.77
CA ALA A 549 12.89 -28.30 -0.88
C ALA A 549 13.84 -27.09 -0.90
N ALA A 550 13.48 -26.01 -1.60
CA ALA A 550 14.27 -24.78 -1.61
C ALA A 550 14.29 -24.06 -0.24
N VAL A 551 13.17 -24.09 0.50
CA VAL A 551 13.09 -23.59 1.88
C VAL A 551 13.97 -24.42 2.81
N TYR A 552 13.89 -25.75 2.73
CA TYR A 552 14.75 -26.65 3.50
C TYR A 552 16.24 -26.38 3.22
N TYR A 553 16.61 -26.26 1.94
CA TYR A 553 17.97 -25.93 1.54
C TYR A 553 18.46 -24.64 2.20
N GLN A 554 17.68 -23.56 2.08
CA GLN A 554 18.01 -22.26 2.66
C GLN A 554 18.18 -22.31 4.18
N SER A 555 17.32 -23.04 4.89
CA SER A 555 17.39 -23.13 6.36
C SER A 555 18.55 -23.99 6.87
N THR A 556 18.97 -25.00 6.09
CA THR A 556 19.88 -26.05 6.57
C THR A 556 21.32 -25.82 6.11
N ILE A 557 21.53 -25.22 4.94
CA ILE A 557 22.88 -25.05 4.34
C ILE A 557 23.83 -24.21 5.21
N ALA A 558 23.30 -23.29 6.02
CA ALA A 558 24.09 -22.48 6.95
C ALA A 558 24.75 -23.29 8.08
N GLY A 559 24.22 -24.48 8.39
CA GLY A 559 24.76 -25.39 9.40
C GLY A 559 25.83 -26.36 8.89
N ILE A 560 26.06 -26.40 7.57
CA ILE A 560 27.02 -27.31 6.95
C ILE A 560 28.44 -26.79 7.15
N SER A 561 29.29 -27.63 7.74
CA SER A 561 30.67 -27.29 8.12
C SER A 561 31.74 -27.96 7.24
N ASN A 562 31.36 -28.96 6.43
CA ASN A 562 32.23 -29.65 5.48
C ASN A 562 31.41 -30.34 4.38
N VAL A 563 32.09 -30.73 3.29
CA VAL A 563 31.46 -31.39 2.13
C VAL A 563 30.76 -32.69 2.52
N ASP A 564 31.34 -33.47 3.44
CA ASP A 564 30.80 -34.78 3.81
C ASP A 564 29.45 -34.64 4.54
N GLN A 565 29.25 -33.56 5.32
CA GLN A 565 27.96 -33.22 5.92
C GLN A 565 26.91 -32.82 4.87
N LEU A 566 27.32 -32.10 3.82
CA LEU A 566 26.41 -31.76 2.72
C LEU A 566 25.92 -33.01 2.00
N LEU A 567 26.85 -33.93 1.67
CA LEU A 567 26.54 -35.15 0.94
C LEU A 567 25.75 -36.16 1.78
N ALA A 568 25.95 -36.17 3.11
CA ALA A 568 25.20 -37.02 4.03
C ALA A 568 23.73 -36.58 4.21
N ASP A 569 23.41 -35.31 3.99
CA ASP A 569 22.02 -34.84 3.94
C ASP A 569 21.47 -35.06 2.53
N GLN A 570 20.66 -36.11 2.37
CA GLN A 570 20.07 -36.48 1.08
C GLN A 570 19.27 -35.35 0.44
N LYS A 571 18.54 -34.53 1.22
CA LYS A 571 17.74 -33.43 0.68
C LYS A 571 18.63 -32.33 0.12
N LEU A 572 19.70 -31.97 0.84
CA LEU A 572 20.68 -31.00 0.34
C LEU A 572 21.42 -31.52 -0.89
N ASN A 573 21.88 -32.79 -0.84
CA ASN A 573 22.58 -33.43 -1.96
C ASN A 573 21.68 -33.47 -3.21
N ASN A 574 20.45 -33.95 -3.08
CA ASN A 574 19.48 -33.98 -4.19
C ASN A 574 19.17 -32.58 -4.72
N PHE A 575 19.00 -31.58 -3.85
CA PHE A 575 18.72 -30.21 -4.26
C PHE A 575 19.87 -29.60 -5.07
N VAL A 576 21.13 -29.78 -4.62
CA VAL A 576 22.31 -29.33 -5.36
C VAL A 576 22.43 -30.03 -6.70
N ARG A 577 22.23 -31.36 -6.72
CA ARG A 577 22.26 -32.14 -7.96
C ARG A 577 21.19 -31.69 -8.95
N ASN A 578 19.97 -31.41 -8.48
CA ASN A 578 18.91 -30.86 -9.33
C ASN A 578 19.27 -29.47 -9.85
N ALA A 579 19.63 -28.53 -8.97
CA ALA A 579 19.95 -27.16 -9.33
C ALA A 579 21.00 -27.07 -10.46
N TYR A 580 22.05 -27.87 -10.36
CA TYR A 580 23.16 -27.87 -11.33
C TYR A 580 23.07 -28.97 -12.39
N GLY A 581 21.98 -29.74 -12.45
CA GLY A 581 21.77 -30.79 -13.46
C GLY A 581 22.80 -31.92 -13.41
N ILE A 582 23.28 -32.27 -12.22
CA ILE A 582 24.28 -33.32 -12.02
C ILE A 582 23.59 -34.69 -12.19
N PRO A 583 23.99 -35.53 -13.15
CA PRO A 583 23.32 -36.81 -13.42
C PRO A 583 23.62 -37.87 -12.36
N SER A 584 22.77 -38.90 -12.29
CA SER A 584 22.94 -40.09 -11.42
C SER A 584 24.22 -40.87 -11.66
N THR A 585 24.85 -40.70 -12.83
CA THR A 585 26.16 -41.29 -13.14
C THR A 585 27.32 -40.67 -12.37
N VAL A 586 27.15 -39.47 -11.80
CA VAL A 586 28.14 -38.83 -10.93
C VAL A 586 27.95 -39.34 -9.50
N THR A 587 28.88 -40.18 -9.04
CA THR A 587 28.83 -40.74 -7.68
C THR A 587 29.03 -39.65 -6.63
N ASP A 588 28.66 -39.90 -5.36
CA ASP A 588 28.94 -38.93 -4.28
C ASP A 588 30.45 -38.69 -4.08
N VAL A 589 31.29 -39.68 -4.42
CA VAL A 589 32.76 -39.52 -4.42
C VAL A 589 33.19 -38.52 -5.50
N ASP A 590 32.62 -38.63 -6.70
CA ASP A 590 32.92 -37.69 -7.80
C ASP A 590 32.35 -36.30 -7.50
N LEU A 591 31.15 -36.22 -6.90
CA LEU A 591 30.56 -34.94 -6.48
C LEU A 591 31.38 -34.29 -5.38
N ARG A 592 31.93 -35.06 -4.42
CA ARG A 592 32.88 -34.56 -3.44
C ARG A 592 34.09 -33.92 -4.13
N ASN A 593 34.66 -34.58 -5.13
CA ASN A 593 35.80 -34.04 -5.88
C ASN A 593 35.43 -32.74 -6.61
N ILE A 594 34.26 -32.69 -7.25
CA ILE A 594 33.73 -31.48 -7.91
C ILE A 594 33.60 -30.34 -6.88
N LEU A 595 32.94 -30.57 -5.74
CA LEU A 595 32.71 -29.54 -4.72
C LEU A 595 34.01 -29.00 -4.09
N THR A 596 35.09 -29.77 -4.12
CA THR A 596 36.41 -29.36 -3.60
C THR A 596 37.37 -28.84 -4.67
N ASP A 597 36.98 -28.86 -5.95
CA ASP A 597 37.87 -28.47 -7.05
C ASP A 597 38.13 -26.96 -7.07
N GLN A 598 39.40 -26.59 -6.82
CA GLN A 598 39.88 -25.22 -6.80
C GLN A 598 40.38 -24.73 -8.17
N SER A 599 40.30 -25.57 -9.22
CA SER A 599 40.79 -25.21 -10.56
C SER A 599 39.96 -24.13 -11.24
N GLY A 600 38.66 -24.05 -10.90
CA GLY A 600 37.69 -23.17 -11.56
C GLY A 600 37.44 -23.55 -13.03
N THR A 601 37.77 -24.77 -13.44
CA THR A 601 37.67 -25.25 -14.83
C THR A 601 36.95 -26.59 -14.89
N GLY A 602 36.33 -26.92 -16.03
CA GLY A 602 35.62 -28.19 -16.24
C GLY A 602 34.11 -28.06 -16.31
N THR A 603 33.43 -29.19 -16.54
CA THR A 603 31.99 -29.26 -16.83
C THR A 603 31.10 -28.78 -15.68
N TYR A 604 31.58 -28.84 -14.43
CA TYR A 604 30.83 -28.50 -13.21
C TYR A 604 31.52 -27.40 -12.38
N ALA A 605 32.26 -26.50 -13.03
CA ALA A 605 32.99 -25.41 -12.35
C ALA A 605 32.04 -24.42 -11.64
N ASP A 606 30.81 -24.31 -12.12
CA ASP A 606 29.72 -23.55 -11.49
C ASP A 606 29.27 -24.16 -10.15
N VAL A 607 29.32 -25.48 -10.02
CA VAL A 607 29.04 -26.19 -8.77
C VAL A 607 30.08 -25.84 -7.72
N SER A 608 31.37 -25.95 -8.02
CA SER A 608 32.42 -25.65 -7.03
C SER A 608 32.45 -24.16 -6.67
N ALA A 609 32.24 -23.26 -7.64
CA ALA A 609 32.13 -21.82 -7.41
C ALA A 609 30.92 -21.42 -6.51
N ALA A 610 29.89 -22.27 -6.45
CA ALA A 610 28.74 -22.04 -5.59
C ALA A 610 29.03 -22.29 -4.11
N PHE A 611 30.15 -22.93 -3.74
CA PHE A 611 30.48 -23.28 -2.37
C PHE A 611 31.87 -22.78 -1.96
N ASN A 612 32.08 -22.64 -0.64
CA ASN A 612 33.34 -22.13 -0.09
C ASN A 612 34.22 -23.24 0.52
N PHE A 613 34.10 -24.48 0.04
CA PHE A 613 34.89 -25.61 0.53
C PHE A 613 36.34 -25.55 0.06
N LYS A 614 37.27 -25.95 0.92
CA LYS A 614 38.69 -26.16 0.59
C LYS A 614 38.89 -27.49 -0.13
N ALA A 615 40.09 -27.69 -0.67
CA ALA A 615 40.51 -28.94 -1.30
C ALA A 615 40.41 -30.19 -0.39
N ASP A 616 40.50 -30.02 0.94
CA ASP A 616 40.32 -31.12 1.90
C ASP A 616 38.84 -31.39 2.27
N GLY A 617 37.92 -30.53 1.83
CA GLY A 617 36.49 -30.57 2.13
C GLY A 617 36.06 -29.76 3.35
N SER A 618 36.98 -29.11 4.06
CA SER A 618 36.68 -28.23 5.22
C SER A 618 36.36 -26.79 4.80
N LEU A 619 35.88 -25.97 5.75
CA LEU A 619 35.67 -24.52 5.60
C LEU A 619 36.76 -23.70 6.31
N GLU A 620 36.96 -22.46 5.86
CA GLU A 620 37.76 -21.48 6.61
C GLU A 620 37.04 -21.04 7.89
N ASP A 621 37.81 -20.72 8.94
CA ASP A 621 37.25 -20.33 10.23
C ASP A 621 36.35 -19.09 10.09
N GLY A 622 35.09 -19.23 10.51
CA GLY A 622 34.08 -18.17 10.42
C GLY A 622 33.43 -18.01 9.04
N LEU A 623 33.75 -18.88 8.07
CA LEU A 623 33.18 -18.86 6.73
C LEU A 623 32.13 -19.95 6.56
N ALA A 624 30.95 -19.59 6.04
CA ALA A 624 29.86 -20.54 5.81
C ALA A 624 30.04 -21.32 4.50
N ALA A 625 29.40 -22.50 4.39
CA ALA A 625 29.44 -23.32 3.18
C ALA A 625 29.03 -22.56 1.91
N GLN A 626 28.11 -21.61 2.04
CA GLN A 626 27.73 -20.64 1.02
C GLN A 626 27.49 -19.25 1.62
N THR A 627 27.71 -18.22 0.81
CA THR A 627 27.24 -16.85 1.07
C THR A 627 25.76 -16.70 0.72
N SER A 628 25.11 -15.65 1.21
CA SER A 628 23.71 -15.35 0.87
C SER A 628 23.47 -15.21 -0.64
N SER A 629 24.46 -14.70 -1.38
CA SER A 629 24.41 -14.57 -2.84
C SER A 629 24.47 -15.95 -3.52
N GLN A 630 25.41 -16.81 -3.10
CA GLN A 630 25.52 -18.18 -3.60
C GLN A 630 24.23 -18.99 -3.34
N ILE A 631 23.66 -18.91 -2.12
CA ILE A 631 22.38 -19.55 -1.79
C ILE A 631 21.27 -19.08 -2.74
N THR A 632 21.19 -17.78 -2.98
CA THR A 632 20.20 -17.20 -3.88
C THR A 632 20.37 -17.72 -5.31
N ASN A 633 21.60 -17.78 -5.81
CA ASN A 633 21.90 -18.30 -7.15
C ASN A 633 21.57 -19.79 -7.29
N THR A 634 21.87 -20.62 -6.28
CA THR A 634 21.50 -22.03 -6.29
C THR A 634 19.98 -22.21 -6.30
N LYS A 635 19.24 -21.39 -5.54
CA LYS A 635 17.76 -21.40 -5.57
C LYS A 635 17.21 -20.97 -6.93
N ILE A 636 17.79 -19.95 -7.56
CA ILE A 636 17.40 -19.53 -8.92
C ILE A 636 17.62 -20.67 -9.92
N ALA A 637 18.76 -21.36 -9.84
CA ALA A 637 19.05 -22.51 -10.70
C ALA A 637 18.05 -23.66 -10.48
N ALA A 638 17.67 -23.96 -9.24
CA ALA A 638 16.62 -24.93 -8.93
C ALA A 638 15.23 -24.49 -9.41
N GLY A 639 14.91 -23.20 -9.32
CA GLY A 639 13.68 -22.62 -9.87
C GLY A 639 13.58 -22.83 -11.37
N ALA A 640 14.68 -22.56 -12.11
CA ALA A 640 14.74 -22.81 -13.56
C ALA A 640 14.50 -24.28 -13.94
N ARG A 641 14.83 -25.24 -13.06
CA ARG A 641 14.51 -26.67 -13.27
C ARG A 641 13.03 -26.97 -13.08
N THR A 642 12.36 -26.25 -12.18
CA THR A 642 10.91 -26.35 -11.96
C THR A 642 10.16 -25.79 -13.17
N ASP A 643 10.66 -24.68 -13.75
CA ASP A 643 10.14 -24.11 -14.98
C ASP A 643 10.33 -25.06 -16.18
N ASP A 644 11.52 -25.65 -16.33
CA ASP A 644 11.81 -26.65 -17.37
C ASP A 644 10.89 -27.86 -17.26
N TYR A 645 10.74 -28.42 -16.04
CA TYR A 645 9.81 -29.50 -15.75
C TYR A 645 8.40 -29.15 -16.22
N SER A 646 7.84 -28.03 -15.74
CA SER A 646 6.47 -27.61 -16.06
C SER A 646 6.27 -27.44 -17.57
N SER A 647 7.24 -26.89 -18.29
CA SER A 647 7.13 -26.69 -19.73
C SER A 647 7.04 -28.00 -20.54
N ARG A 648 7.60 -29.09 -20.02
CA ARG A 648 7.74 -30.37 -20.74
C ARG A 648 6.65 -31.37 -20.37
N MET A 649 6.11 -31.27 -19.15
CA MET A 649 5.15 -32.24 -18.60
C MET A 649 3.90 -32.43 -19.46
N ALA A 650 3.44 -31.39 -20.16
CA ALA A 650 2.27 -31.46 -21.01
C ALA A 650 2.45 -32.37 -22.25
N THR A 651 3.67 -32.70 -22.65
CA THR A 651 3.95 -33.48 -23.88
C THR A 651 4.47 -34.89 -23.63
N ILE A 652 4.73 -35.25 -22.37
CA ILE A 652 5.08 -36.61 -21.94
C ILE A 652 3.89 -37.55 -22.20
N ALA A 653 4.09 -38.58 -23.03
CA ALA A 653 3.01 -39.49 -23.42
C ALA A 653 2.82 -40.68 -22.48
N ASN A 654 3.88 -41.06 -21.77
CA ASN A 654 3.90 -42.22 -20.89
C ASN A 654 5.04 -42.13 -19.88
N VAL A 655 5.01 -43.03 -18.90
CA VAL A 655 5.99 -43.07 -17.80
C VAL A 655 7.42 -43.34 -18.28
N ASP A 656 7.61 -44.07 -19.38
CA ASP A 656 8.94 -44.40 -19.90
C ASP A 656 9.62 -43.15 -20.49
N GLU A 657 8.87 -42.29 -21.18
CA GLU A 657 9.36 -40.99 -21.66
C GLU A 657 9.75 -40.06 -20.50
N LEU A 658 8.97 -40.05 -19.42
CA LEU A 658 9.27 -39.27 -18.21
C LEU A 658 10.59 -39.72 -17.57
N ILE A 659 10.80 -41.03 -17.46
CA ILE A 659 11.99 -41.59 -16.80
C ILE A 659 13.23 -41.46 -17.68
N ALA A 660 13.07 -41.61 -19.00
CA ALA A 660 14.17 -41.43 -19.95
C ALA A 660 14.74 -40.00 -19.95
N ASP A 661 14.00 -39.04 -19.40
CA ASP A 661 14.41 -37.66 -19.24
C ASP A 661 15.22 -37.44 -17.94
N PRO A 662 16.54 -37.24 -18.03
CA PRO A 662 17.39 -37.12 -16.86
C PRO A 662 17.10 -35.84 -16.06
N ALA A 663 16.61 -34.76 -16.69
CA ALA A 663 16.30 -33.53 -15.99
C ALA A 663 15.01 -33.67 -15.16
N ILE A 664 13.96 -34.26 -15.74
CA ILE A 664 12.71 -34.54 -15.00
C ILE A 664 12.96 -35.55 -13.88
N SER A 665 13.71 -36.62 -14.15
CA SER A 665 14.06 -37.60 -13.13
C SER A 665 14.84 -37.00 -11.97
N ASN A 666 15.81 -36.11 -12.23
CA ASN A 666 16.53 -35.38 -11.18
C ASN A 666 15.63 -34.42 -10.39
N PHE A 667 14.73 -33.73 -11.08
CA PHE A 667 13.74 -32.87 -10.45
C PHE A 667 12.86 -33.68 -9.48
N LEU A 668 12.29 -34.81 -9.91
CA LEU A 668 11.45 -35.64 -9.06
C LEU A 668 12.21 -36.19 -7.85
N LYS A 669 13.49 -36.57 -8.02
CA LYS A 669 14.35 -37.01 -6.91
C LYS A 669 14.54 -35.94 -5.85
N SER A 670 14.74 -34.69 -6.27
CA SER A 670 14.83 -33.54 -5.36
C SER A 670 13.48 -33.24 -4.70
N THR A 671 12.41 -33.13 -5.49
CA THR A 671 11.08 -32.68 -5.06
C THR A 671 10.40 -33.67 -4.12
N TYR A 672 10.52 -34.98 -4.37
CA TYR A 672 9.93 -36.04 -3.55
C TYR A 672 10.93 -36.75 -2.63
N ASN A 673 12.16 -36.23 -2.55
CA ASN A 673 13.25 -36.77 -1.74
C ASN A 673 13.48 -38.28 -1.97
N LEU A 674 13.51 -38.70 -3.24
CA LEU A 674 13.83 -40.08 -3.62
C LEU A 674 15.33 -40.35 -3.41
N PRO A 675 15.75 -41.60 -3.16
CA PRO A 675 17.15 -41.99 -3.26
C PRO A 675 17.72 -41.59 -4.63
N PHE A 676 18.92 -40.99 -4.67
CA PHE A 676 19.46 -40.49 -5.94
C PHE A 676 19.82 -41.62 -6.91
N ASP A 677 20.18 -42.78 -6.34
CA ASP A 677 20.51 -44.05 -7.00
C ASP A 677 19.29 -44.96 -7.26
N ILE A 678 18.06 -44.46 -7.04
CA ILE A 678 16.83 -45.19 -7.38
C ILE A 678 16.88 -45.68 -8.84
N SER A 679 16.53 -46.95 -9.05
CA SER A 679 16.51 -47.54 -10.38
C SER A 679 15.28 -47.11 -11.18
N ASP A 680 15.42 -47.01 -12.50
CA ASP A 680 14.31 -46.69 -13.40
C ASP A 680 13.10 -47.64 -13.22
N ALA A 681 13.37 -48.92 -12.96
CA ALA A 681 12.33 -49.91 -12.71
C ALA A 681 11.55 -49.65 -11.40
N GLU A 682 12.25 -49.22 -10.35
CA GLU A 682 11.65 -48.86 -9.07
C GLU A 682 10.86 -47.54 -9.17
N LEU A 683 11.42 -46.53 -9.84
CA LEU A 683 10.74 -45.26 -10.09
C LEU A 683 9.47 -45.48 -10.94
N LYS A 684 9.54 -46.32 -11.98
CA LYS A 684 8.37 -46.72 -12.78
C LYS A 684 7.30 -47.39 -11.93
N SER A 685 7.70 -48.29 -11.03
CA SER A 685 6.79 -48.97 -10.10
C SER A 685 6.07 -47.97 -9.19
N ILE A 686 6.79 -46.99 -8.62
CA ILE A 686 6.21 -45.93 -7.79
C ILE A 686 5.22 -45.06 -8.58
N LEU A 687 5.55 -44.71 -9.82
CA LEU A 687 4.71 -43.85 -10.66
C LEU A 687 3.44 -44.54 -11.19
N THR A 688 3.38 -45.87 -11.23
CA THR A 688 2.29 -46.62 -11.88
C THR A 688 1.48 -47.53 -10.94
N ASP A 689 1.98 -47.84 -9.74
CA ASP A 689 1.30 -48.69 -8.75
C ASP A 689 1.23 -48.00 -7.38
N ALA A 690 0.02 -47.59 -6.98
CA ALA A 690 -0.25 -46.94 -5.70
C ALA A 690 0.15 -47.77 -4.47
N THR A 691 0.06 -49.10 -4.55
CA THR A 691 0.45 -50.00 -3.45
C THR A 691 1.97 -50.06 -3.33
N ALA A 692 2.67 -50.17 -4.45
CA ALA A 692 4.13 -50.13 -4.49
C ALA A 692 4.67 -48.78 -4.01
N ALA A 693 4.05 -47.68 -4.45
CA ALA A 693 4.38 -46.33 -4.01
C ALA A 693 4.23 -46.16 -2.48
N ALA A 694 3.11 -46.62 -1.92
CA ALA A 694 2.89 -46.58 -0.48
C ALA A 694 3.91 -47.45 0.30
N ALA A 695 4.26 -48.63 -0.22
CA ALA A 695 5.27 -49.50 0.38
C ALA A 695 6.68 -48.88 0.34
N ALA A 696 7.00 -48.12 -0.71
CA ALA A 696 8.24 -47.37 -0.85
C ALA A 696 8.25 -46.03 -0.08
N GLY A 697 7.12 -45.63 0.52
CA GLY A 697 7.00 -44.36 1.25
C GLY A 697 6.79 -43.13 0.36
N HIS A 698 6.40 -43.31 -0.90
CA HIS A 698 6.25 -42.26 -1.93
C HIS A 698 4.84 -42.27 -2.55
N ALA A 699 3.80 -42.51 -1.73
CA ALA A 699 2.40 -42.48 -2.19
C ALA A 699 1.96 -41.11 -2.73
N ASP A 700 2.59 -40.04 -2.25
CA ASP A 700 2.35 -38.68 -2.72
C ASP A 700 2.87 -38.46 -4.14
N LEU A 701 4.03 -39.03 -4.50
CA LEU A 701 4.52 -39.02 -5.88
C LEU A 701 3.55 -39.72 -6.83
N ASN A 702 3.00 -40.88 -6.45
CA ASN A 702 2.00 -41.56 -7.28
C ASN A 702 0.71 -40.72 -7.43
N ALA A 703 0.22 -40.15 -6.32
CA ALA A 703 -1.02 -39.38 -6.29
C ALA A 703 -0.95 -38.07 -7.09
N ASP A 704 0.25 -37.52 -7.29
CA ASP A 704 0.46 -36.30 -8.07
C ASP A 704 0.55 -36.55 -9.59
N PHE A 705 0.38 -37.79 -10.08
CA PHE A 705 0.42 -38.10 -11.52
C PHE A 705 -0.77 -38.97 -11.95
N ASN A 706 -1.14 -38.88 -13.22
CA ASN A 706 -2.30 -39.58 -13.80
C ASN A 706 -1.92 -40.82 -14.63
N PHE A 707 -0.77 -41.44 -14.37
CA PHE A 707 -0.35 -42.64 -15.09
C PHE A 707 -1.30 -43.82 -14.83
N ALA A 708 -1.71 -44.49 -15.91
CA ALA A 708 -2.37 -45.78 -15.80
C ALA A 708 -1.36 -46.87 -15.37
N ALA A 709 -1.88 -48.04 -14.97
CA ALA A 709 -1.05 -49.17 -14.55
C ALA A 709 -0.11 -49.69 -15.65
N ASP A 710 -0.43 -49.45 -16.93
CA ASP A 710 0.44 -49.75 -18.07
C ASP A 710 1.45 -48.64 -18.39
N GLY A 711 1.42 -47.54 -17.63
CA GLY A 711 2.29 -46.38 -17.79
C GLY A 711 1.78 -45.35 -18.81
N SER A 712 0.62 -45.54 -19.43
CA SER A 712 0.04 -44.60 -20.39
C SER A 712 -0.64 -43.40 -19.72
N LEU A 713 -0.82 -42.31 -20.48
CA LEU A 713 -1.57 -41.12 -20.08
C LEU A 713 -2.72 -40.84 -21.05
N PRO A 714 -3.86 -40.31 -20.57
CA PRO A 714 -4.93 -39.83 -21.44
C PRO A 714 -4.55 -38.48 -22.10
N PRO A 715 -4.96 -38.22 -23.35
CA PRO A 715 -4.84 -36.89 -23.94
C PRO A 715 -5.63 -35.84 -23.15
N VAL A 716 -5.17 -34.59 -23.18
CA VAL A 716 -5.91 -33.45 -22.63
C VAL A 716 -7.21 -33.28 -23.39
N SER A 717 -8.34 -33.31 -22.68
CA SER A 717 -9.67 -33.00 -23.21
C SER A 717 -10.14 -31.59 -22.83
N SER A 718 -9.40 -30.89 -21.97
CA SER A 718 -9.70 -29.56 -21.46
C SER A 718 -9.05 -28.45 -22.28
N VAL A 719 -9.53 -27.23 -22.09
CA VAL A 719 -9.00 -26.02 -22.76
C VAL A 719 -7.64 -25.58 -22.22
N GLN A 720 -7.15 -26.16 -21.12
CA GLN A 720 -5.83 -25.88 -20.55
C GLN A 720 -5.16 -27.18 -20.13
N THR A 721 -3.83 -27.21 -20.18
CA THR A 721 -3.01 -28.17 -19.43
C THR A 721 -3.06 -27.84 -17.94
N ALA A 722 -2.58 -28.76 -17.08
CA ALA A 722 -2.47 -28.51 -15.65
C ALA A 722 -1.63 -27.26 -15.35
N ASP A 723 -0.50 -27.09 -16.02
CA ASP A 723 0.43 -25.98 -15.78
C ASP A 723 -0.13 -24.65 -16.28
N GLN A 724 -0.84 -24.66 -17.42
CA GLN A 724 -1.57 -23.47 -17.90
C GLN A 724 -2.65 -23.05 -16.91
N ALA A 725 -3.46 -24.00 -16.42
CA ALA A 725 -4.51 -23.73 -15.43
C ALA A 725 -3.93 -23.25 -14.10
N GLN A 726 -2.80 -23.83 -13.66
CA GLN A 726 -2.10 -23.41 -12.46
C GLN A 726 -1.51 -22.00 -12.61
N THR A 727 -0.92 -21.69 -13.78
CA THR A 727 -0.46 -20.33 -14.10
C THR A 727 -1.62 -19.32 -14.05
N THR A 728 -2.79 -19.66 -14.58
CA THR A 728 -3.98 -18.81 -14.47
C THR A 728 -4.41 -18.63 -13.01
N ASN A 729 -4.38 -19.70 -12.20
CA ASN A 729 -4.68 -19.63 -10.77
C ASN A 729 -3.72 -18.74 -9.99
N ASP A 730 -2.42 -18.86 -10.24
CA ASP A 730 -1.39 -18.06 -9.56
C ASP A 730 -1.52 -16.59 -9.96
N ASN A 731 -1.77 -16.34 -11.24
CA ASN A 731 -2.06 -15.01 -11.75
C ASN A 731 -3.30 -14.36 -11.12
N TYR A 732 -4.37 -15.14 -10.92
CA TYR A 732 -5.56 -14.67 -10.22
C TYR A 732 -5.28 -14.37 -8.74
N MET A 733 -4.63 -15.29 -8.03
CA MET A 733 -4.32 -15.12 -6.61
C MET A 733 -3.35 -13.97 -6.33
N ALA A 734 -2.55 -13.58 -7.33
CA ALA A 734 -1.70 -12.40 -7.25
C ALA A 734 -2.42 -11.07 -7.51
N ARG A 735 -3.68 -11.10 -8.00
CA ARG A 735 -4.38 -9.91 -8.53
C ARG A 735 -5.84 -9.76 -8.08
N TYR A 736 -6.38 -10.72 -7.33
CA TYR A 736 -7.80 -10.71 -6.93
C TYR A 736 -8.20 -9.47 -6.12
N ASP A 737 -7.22 -8.80 -5.51
CA ASP A 737 -7.36 -7.60 -4.71
C ASP A 737 -6.87 -6.32 -5.38
N ASP A 738 -6.24 -6.38 -6.56
CA ASP A 738 -5.75 -5.19 -7.28
C ASP A 738 -6.88 -4.16 -7.49
N GLU A 739 -8.00 -4.60 -8.08
CA GLU A 739 -9.13 -3.71 -8.42
C GLU A 739 -9.81 -3.13 -7.17
N ARG A 740 -9.91 -3.92 -6.09
CA ARG A 740 -10.56 -3.46 -4.85
C ARG A 740 -9.67 -2.44 -4.13
N ASP A 741 -8.36 -2.64 -4.14
CA ASP A 741 -7.40 -1.79 -3.43
C ASP A 741 -7.24 -0.47 -4.20
N GLU A 742 -7.17 -0.53 -5.54
CA GLU A 742 -7.19 0.66 -6.40
C GLU A 742 -8.48 1.48 -6.20
N ALA A 743 -9.65 0.84 -6.15
CA ALA A 743 -10.91 1.54 -5.90
C ALA A 743 -10.98 2.17 -4.51
N ILE A 744 -10.46 1.50 -3.47
CA ILE A 744 -10.40 2.06 -2.11
C ILE A 744 -9.49 3.29 -2.08
N ASP A 745 -8.35 3.23 -2.76
CA ASP A 745 -7.41 4.34 -2.85
C ASP A 745 -8.01 5.50 -3.66
N GLU A 746 -8.69 5.23 -4.77
CA GLU A 746 -9.40 6.24 -5.57
C GLU A 746 -10.46 6.99 -4.75
N VAL A 747 -11.23 6.27 -3.92
CA VAL A 747 -12.23 6.88 -3.04
C VAL A 747 -11.56 7.73 -1.95
N GLY A 748 -10.46 7.24 -1.37
CA GLY A 748 -9.65 8.01 -0.41
C GLY A 748 -9.09 9.30 -1.03
N ASP A 749 -8.50 9.21 -2.21
CA ASP A 749 -7.94 10.35 -2.95
C ASP A 749 -9.02 11.36 -3.35
N ASN A 750 -10.21 10.90 -3.73
CA ASN A 750 -11.34 11.78 -3.99
C ASN A 750 -11.79 12.50 -2.72
N TYR A 751 -11.89 11.79 -1.59
CA TYR A 751 -12.20 12.39 -0.29
C TYR A 751 -11.19 13.50 0.04
N SER A 752 -9.89 13.19 0.00
CA SER A 752 -8.82 14.17 0.26
C SER A 752 -8.89 15.40 -0.63
N ARG A 753 -9.15 15.20 -1.93
CA ARG A 753 -9.26 16.30 -2.89
C ARG A 753 -10.45 17.23 -2.62
N MET A 754 -11.56 16.70 -2.11
CA MET A 754 -12.73 17.50 -1.73
C MET A 754 -12.54 18.25 -0.40
N MET A 755 -11.72 17.70 0.48
CA MET A 755 -11.42 18.30 1.79
C MET A 755 -10.34 19.40 1.70
N ALA A 756 -9.40 19.27 0.77
CA ALA A 756 -8.29 20.21 0.60
C ALA A 756 -8.73 21.66 0.28
N ASP A 757 -8.03 22.64 0.87
CA ASP A 757 -8.21 24.06 0.59
C ASP A 757 -7.60 24.43 -0.78
N SER A 758 -8.44 24.71 -1.78
CA SER A 758 -7.98 25.07 -3.12
C SER A 758 -8.06 26.58 -3.35
N SER A 759 -6.89 27.21 -3.50
CA SER A 759 -6.81 28.61 -4.00
C SER A 759 -7.20 28.77 -5.48
N SER A 760 -7.58 27.69 -6.16
CA SER A 760 -7.91 27.67 -7.58
C SER A 760 -9.36 28.11 -7.82
N LEU A 761 -9.55 29.21 -8.56
CA LEU A 761 -10.86 29.69 -9.02
C LEU A 761 -11.60 28.72 -9.97
N LEU A 762 -10.99 27.57 -10.30
CA LEU A 762 -11.55 26.53 -11.16
C LEU A 762 -11.96 25.26 -10.38
N ASN A 763 -11.59 25.15 -9.09
CA ASN A 763 -12.00 24.07 -8.20
C ASN A 763 -12.99 24.64 -7.17
N PHE A 764 -14.27 24.26 -7.27
CA PHE A 764 -15.32 24.69 -6.34
C PHE A 764 -15.70 23.57 -5.33
N SER A 765 -14.88 22.53 -5.22
CA SER A 765 -15.16 21.34 -4.40
C SER A 765 -14.86 21.52 -2.92
N ASP A 766 -14.25 22.64 -2.51
CA ASP A 766 -13.78 22.84 -1.14
C ASP A 766 -14.92 22.77 -0.12
N ILE A 767 -14.85 21.79 0.78
CA ILE A 767 -15.80 21.63 1.86
C ILE A 767 -15.48 22.63 2.98
N LYS A 768 -16.22 23.74 3.05
CA LYS A 768 -16.07 24.75 4.10
C LYS A 768 -17.22 24.76 5.12
N THR A 769 -18.35 24.15 4.76
CA THR A 769 -19.55 24.09 5.61
C THR A 769 -20.15 22.70 5.66
N VAL A 770 -20.95 22.44 6.69
CA VAL A 770 -21.75 21.21 6.81
C VAL A 770 -22.68 21.01 5.59
N ASN A 771 -23.11 22.09 4.93
CA ASN A 771 -23.89 21.96 3.69
C ASN A 771 -23.07 21.43 2.52
N ASP A 772 -21.80 21.85 2.41
CA ASP A 772 -20.92 21.40 1.34
C ASP A 772 -20.58 19.92 1.53
N PHE A 773 -20.26 19.51 2.77
CA PHE A 773 -19.98 18.12 3.14
C PHE A 773 -21.13 17.15 2.83
N LEU A 774 -22.38 17.60 2.96
CA LEU A 774 -23.57 16.77 2.76
C LEU A 774 -24.04 16.69 1.31
N ARG A 775 -23.35 17.36 0.36
CA ARG A 775 -23.68 17.25 -1.08
C ARG A 775 -23.26 15.90 -1.61
N THR A 776 -23.98 15.42 -2.62
CA THR A 776 -23.55 14.28 -3.44
C THR A 776 -22.52 14.75 -4.46
N ASN A 777 -21.57 13.90 -4.85
CA ASN A 777 -20.55 14.21 -5.88
C ASN A 777 -21.16 14.82 -7.15
N ARG A 778 -22.28 14.26 -7.64
CA ARG A 778 -23.08 14.76 -8.79
C ARG A 778 -23.50 16.23 -8.75
N THR A 779 -23.50 16.83 -7.56
CA THR A 779 -23.94 18.21 -7.31
C THR A 779 -22.88 19.06 -6.61
N ALA A 780 -21.76 18.44 -6.22
CA ALA A 780 -20.69 19.08 -5.46
C ALA A 780 -19.73 19.84 -6.39
N ASP A 781 -19.54 19.36 -7.63
CA ASP A 781 -18.64 19.97 -8.60
C ASP A 781 -19.20 19.95 -10.04
N PHE A 782 -18.38 20.38 -11.02
CA PHE A 782 -18.71 20.35 -12.46
C PHE A 782 -18.08 19.14 -13.19
N THR A 783 -17.27 18.34 -12.50
CA THR A 783 -16.52 17.22 -13.05
C THR A 783 -17.28 15.92 -12.85
N ARG A 784 -17.83 15.36 -13.93
CA ARG A 784 -18.56 14.08 -13.87
C ARG A 784 -17.69 12.86 -13.57
N SER A 785 -16.38 13.03 -13.34
CA SER A 785 -15.43 11.94 -13.17
C SER A 785 -15.53 11.22 -11.83
N ASN A 786 -16.11 11.84 -10.80
CA ASN A 786 -16.31 11.25 -9.47
C ASN A 786 -17.79 10.94 -9.17
N ASP A 787 -18.68 11.06 -10.17
CA ASP A 787 -20.13 10.89 -10.01
C ASP A 787 -20.55 9.48 -9.57
N ASN A 788 -19.67 8.49 -9.78
CA ASN A 788 -19.83 7.09 -9.38
C ASN A 788 -19.14 6.75 -8.05
N LEU A 789 -18.25 7.62 -7.54
CA LEU A 789 -17.60 7.40 -6.26
C LEU A 789 -18.56 7.73 -5.10
N PRO A 790 -18.40 7.08 -3.93
CA PRO A 790 -19.09 7.49 -2.71
C PRO A 790 -18.82 8.97 -2.39
N ASP A 791 -19.85 9.68 -1.92
CA ASP A 791 -19.68 11.06 -1.44
C ASP A 791 -19.04 11.09 -0.04
N PRO A 792 -18.44 12.22 0.38
CA PRO A 792 -17.76 12.34 1.67
C PRO A 792 -18.61 11.94 2.88
N TYR A 793 -19.93 12.16 2.80
CA TYR A 793 -20.87 11.74 3.83
C TYR A 793 -20.93 10.22 3.96
N HIS A 794 -21.02 9.47 2.86
CA HIS A 794 -21.01 8.00 2.91
C HIS A 794 -19.65 7.45 3.32
N VAL A 795 -18.54 8.04 2.86
CA VAL A 795 -17.18 7.65 3.29
C VAL A 795 -17.05 7.77 4.81
N ALA A 796 -17.49 8.89 5.38
CA ALA A 796 -17.47 9.09 6.83
C ALA A 796 -18.38 8.10 7.57
N LEU A 797 -19.60 7.84 7.09
CA LEU A 797 -20.46 6.84 7.73
C LEU A 797 -19.81 5.45 7.73
N GLN A 798 -19.29 5.02 6.59
CA GLN A 798 -18.64 3.73 6.41
C GLN A 798 -17.39 3.61 7.31
N ALA A 799 -16.58 4.65 7.42
CA ALA A 799 -15.40 4.70 8.30
C ALA A 799 -15.75 4.40 9.77
N PHE A 800 -16.91 4.85 10.25
CA PHE A 800 -17.37 4.61 11.62
C PHE A 800 -18.35 3.43 11.74
N GLY A 801 -18.49 2.60 10.69
CA GLY A 801 -19.39 1.45 10.67
C GLY A 801 -20.86 1.82 10.83
N LEU A 802 -21.26 2.96 10.26
CA LEU A 802 -22.62 3.50 10.24
C LEU A 802 -23.17 3.48 8.81
N THR A 803 -24.48 3.56 8.68
CA THR A 803 -25.19 3.65 7.41
C THR A 803 -26.14 4.85 7.38
N ASP A 804 -26.67 5.17 6.20
CA ASP A 804 -27.71 6.20 6.03
C ASP A 804 -28.96 5.95 6.88
N GLN A 805 -29.22 4.69 7.25
CA GLN A 805 -30.33 4.32 8.14
C GLN A 805 -30.01 4.66 9.60
N ASP A 806 -28.74 4.50 10.02
CA ASP A 806 -28.30 4.84 11.37
C ASP A 806 -28.23 6.36 11.56
N VAL A 807 -27.67 7.07 10.56
CA VAL A 807 -27.46 8.51 10.61
C VAL A 807 -27.88 9.18 9.30
N PRO A 808 -29.18 9.52 9.14
CA PRO A 808 -29.65 10.25 7.97
C PRO A 808 -29.00 11.63 7.85
N ARG A 809 -28.87 12.20 6.64
CA ARG A 809 -28.25 13.53 6.41
C ARG A 809 -28.77 14.66 7.31
N SER A 810 -30.06 14.65 7.67
CA SER A 810 -30.64 15.64 8.60
C SER A 810 -30.12 15.48 10.04
N MET A 811 -29.90 14.24 10.48
CA MET A 811 -29.29 13.92 11.76
C MET A 811 -27.79 14.23 11.72
N MET A 812 -27.09 13.88 10.63
CA MET A 812 -25.68 14.22 10.42
C MET A 812 -25.44 15.72 10.55
N ARG A 813 -26.29 16.54 9.90
CA ARG A 813 -26.24 18.00 10.03
C ARG A 813 -26.28 18.47 11.48
N LYS A 814 -27.15 17.85 12.29
CA LYS A 814 -27.29 18.18 13.71
C LYS A 814 -26.11 17.68 14.53
N ILE A 815 -25.56 16.51 14.21
CA ILE A 815 -24.34 15.97 14.81
C ILE A 815 -23.18 16.94 14.56
N LEU A 816 -22.90 17.30 13.30
CA LEU A 816 -21.78 18.16 12.93
C LEU A 816 -21.92 19.62 13.40
N THR A 817 -23.08 20.05 13.89
CA THR A 817 -23.28 21.39 14.48
C THR A 817 -23.41 21.37 16.01
N SER A 818 -23.36 20.19 16.63
CA SER A 818 -23.40 20.01 18.08
C SER A 818 -21.99 19.88 18.65
N ASP A 819 -21.81 20.25 19.91
CA ASP A 819 -20.54 20.04 20.60
C ASP A 819 -20.35 18.54 20.93
N ALA A 820 -19.36 17.91 20.31
CA ALA A 820 -19.03 16.49 20.51
C ALA A 820 -18.34 16.19 21.84
N TYR A 821 -18.05 17.22 22.62
CA TYR A 821 -17.40 17.13 23.92
C TYR A 821 -18.30 17.60 25.07
N ASP A 822 -19.55 17.98 24.78
CA ASP A 822 -20.56 18.27 25.81
C ASP A 822 -21.19 16.96 26.32
N PRO A 823 -20.92 16.53 27.57
CA PRO A 823 -21.45 15.29 28.12
C PRO A 823 -22.99 15.31 28.31
N ASP A 824 -23.58 16.51 28.38
CA ASP A 824 -25.03 16.70 28.49
C ASP A 824 -25.66 17.10 27.13
N GLY A 825 -24.84 17.14 26.07
CA GLY A 825 -25.19 17.63 24.75
C GLY A 825 -25.98 16.63 23.88
N TYR A 826 -26.37 17.09 22.68
CA TYR A 826 -27.15 16.27 21.74
C TYR A 826 -26.44 14.97 21.35
N ILE A 827 -25.13 15.02 21.07
CA ILE A 827 -24.35 13.83 20.67
C ILE A 827 -24.31 12.79 21.81
N ALA A 828 -23.98 13.22 23.03
CA ALA A 828 -23.95 12.34 24.19
C ALA A 828 -25.32 11.68 24.47
N SER A 829 -26.42 12.39 24.19
CA SER A 829 -27.78 11.86 24.35
C SER A 829 -28.11 10.66 23.44
N LEU A 830 -27.37 10.48 22.34
CA LEU A 830 -27.58 9.38 21.39
C LEU A 830 -27.01 8.04 21.89
N LYS A 831 -26.09 8.08 22.86
CA LYS A 831 -25.47 6.88 23.49
C LYS A 831 -24.82 5.92 22.49
N ASP A 832 -24.33 6.43 21.36
CA ASP A 832 -23.55 5.67 20.38
C ASP A 832 -22.15 6.28 20.26
N GLU A 833 -21.15 5.51 20.66
CA GLU A 833 -19.76 5.94 20.64
C GLU A 833 -19.26 6.17 19.21
N ARG A 834 -19.76 5.43 18.22
CA ARG A 834 -19.42 5.61 16.80
C ARG A 834 -19.81 6.99 16.32
N ILE A 835 -21.01 7.46 16.71
CA ILE A 835 -21.50 8.80 16.37
C ILE A 835 -20.66 9.88 17.07
N THR A 836 -20.25 9.63 18.32
CA THR A 836 -19.39 10.55 19.06
C THR A 836 -18.03 10.68 18.38
N ASN A 837 -17.42 9.57 17.98
CA ASN A 837 -16.12 9.55 17.30
C ASN A 837 -16.23 10.17 15.90
N LEU A 838 -17.31 9.89 15.16
CA LEU A 838 -17.59 10.54 13.89
C LEU A 838 -17.66 12.07 14.04
N ALA A 839 -18.39 12.57 15.04
CA ALA A 839 -18.49 14.01 15.27
C ALA A 839 -17.13 14.66 15.59
N ARG A 840 -16.28 13.96 16.34
CA ARG A 840 -14.93 14.41 16.73
C ARG A 840 -13.92 14.37 15.58
N ALA A 841 -14.20 13.63 14.52
CA ALA A 841 -13.38 13.61 13.32
C ALA A 841 -13.43 14.96 12.56
N PHE A 842 -14.41 15.82 12.84
CA PHE A 842 -14.61 17.10 12.15
C PHE A 842 -14.51 18.31 13.10
N ASN A 843 -14.10 19.45 12.54
CA ASN A 843 -13.89 20.71 13.25
C ASN A 843 -14.97 21.75 12.91
N PHE A 844 -16.22 21.33 12.69
CA PHE A 844 -17.31 22.28 12.44
C PHE A 844 -17.69 23.08 13.71
N GLY A 845 -18.02 24.35 13.52
CA GLY A 845 -18.61 25.21 14.53
C GLY A 845 -20.12 25.04 14.64
N PRO A 846 -20.74 25.61 15.69
CA PRO A 846 -22.21 25.58 15.86
C PRO A 846 -22.96 26.33 14.75
N ASP A 847 -22.29 27.20 13.99
CA ASP A 847 -22.81 27.86 12.79
C ASP A 847 -22.69 27.01 11.52
N GLY A 848 -22.12 25.80 11.64
CA GLY A 848 -21.92 24.85 10.55
C GLY A 848 -20.77 25.18 9.61
N LYS A 849 -19.88 26.11 9.98
CA LYS A 849 -18.66 26.45 9.22
C LYS A 849 -17.43 25.81 9.86
N ALA A 850 -16.32 25.73 9.12
CA ALA A 850 -15.02 25.35 9.69
C ALA A 850 -14.68 26.21 10.93
N ALA A 851 -14.22 25.55 11.99
CA ALA A 851 -13.76 26.17 13.22
C ALA A 851 -12.31 25.73 13.51
N SER A 852 -11.67 26.40 14.47
CA SER A 852 -10.30 26.05 14.85
C SER A 852 -10.24 24.61 15.38
N PRO A 853 -9.22 23.82 15.00
CA PRO A 853 -9.06 22.45 15.44
C PRO A 853 -9.05 22.32 16.96
N PHE A 854 -9.62 21.22 17.45
CA PHE A 854 -9.68 20.96 18.87
C PHE A 854 -8.44 20.20 19.35
N GLN A 855 -7.47 20.94 19.89
CA GLN A 855 -6.18 20.42 20.31
C GLN A 855 -6.02 20.44 21.84
N ALA A 856 -5.22 19.51 22.36
CA ALA A 856 -4.85 19.46 23.77
C ALA A 856 -3.99 20.65 24.22
N LEU A 857 -3.14 21.17 23.34
CA LEU A 857 -2.33 22.36 23.54
C LEU A 857 -2.42 23.28 22.31
N PRO A 858 -2.40 24.61 22.48
CA PRO A 858 -2.21 25.53 21.37
C PRO A 858 -0.85 25.35 20.69
N ASP A 859 -0.77 25.54 19.37
CA ASP A 859 0.47 25.42 18.59
C ASP A 859 1.61 26.30 19.14
N ALA A 860 1.29 27.54 19.53
CA ALA A 860 2.26 28.46 20.12
C ALA A 860 2.85 27.93 21.44
N THR A 861 2.05 27.20 22.22
CA THR A 861 2.50 26.56 23.46
C THR A 861 3.31 25.29 23.16
N MET A 862 2.90 24.48 22.18
CA MET A 862 3.68 23.31 21.75
C MET A 862 5.07 23.74 21.26
N ALA A 863 5.15 24.80 20.45
CA ALA A 863 6.39 25.37 19.97
C ALA A 863 7.28 25.91 21.10
N LYS A 864 6.66 26.53 22.13
CA LYS A 864 7.36 26.94 23.35
C LYS A 864 7.98 25.72 24.05
N TYR A 865 7.21 24.66 24.32
CA TYR A 865 7.74 23.46 24.96
C TYR A 865 8.84 22.79 24.14
N ALA A 866 8.70 22.72 22.82
CA ALA A 866 9.73 22.21 21.93
C ALA A 866 11.05 22.99 22.05
N THR A 867 10.96 24.33 22.07
CA THR A 867 12.13 25.21 22.19
C THR A 867 12.78 25.08 23.56
N ASP A 868 11.98 25.11 24.63
CA ASP A 868 12.46 25.04 26.00
C ASP A 868 13.10 23.66 26.28
N TYR A 869 12.50 22.58 25.75
CA TYR A 869 13.08 21.24 25.77
C TYR A 869 14.45 21.21 25.09
N LYS A 870 14.57 21.69 23.85
CA LYS A 870 15.87 21.75 23.14
C LYS A 870 16.91 22.55 23.91
N ALA A 871 16.51 23.67 24.53
CA ALA A 871 17.40 24.48 25.36
C ALA A 871 17.90 23.68 26.57
N HIS A 872 17.00 23.02 27.32
CA HIS A 872 17.38 22.20 28.48
C HIS A 872 18.26 21.00 28.11
N MET A 873 17.98 20.32 26.99
CA MET A 873 18.78 19.17 26.55
C MET A 873 20.20 19.54 26.12
N THR A 874 20.45 20.82 25.79
CA THR A 874 21.75 21.27 25.28
C THR A 874 22.48 22.27 26.20
N MET A 875 21.85 22.75 27.27
CA MET A 875 22.34 23.87 28.09
C MET A 875 23.72 23.63 28.74
N LEU A 876 24.04 22.38 29.11
CA LEU A 876 25.31 22.03 29.78
C LEU A 876 26.40 21.57 28.80
N LEU A 877 26.08 21.47 27.51
CA LEU A 877 26.99 20.92 26.50
C LEU A 877 27.80 22.01 25.82
N LYS A 878 29.12 21.78 25.72
CA LYS A 878 30.03 22.62 24.93
C LYS A 878 29.84 22.34 23.44
N ALA A 879 30.14 23.32 22.59
CA ALA A 879 30.10 23.15 21.13
C ALA A 879 30.99 21.97 20.68
N GLY A 880 30.46 21.14 19.77
CA GLY A 880 31.13 19.94 19.27
C GLY A 880 30.17 18.74 19.12
N PRO A 881 30.67 17.56 18.71
CA PRO A 881 29.85 16.43 18.28
C PRO A 881 28.80 15.95 19.29
N VAL A 882 29.08 16.07 20.59
CA VAL A 882 28.15 15.68 21.66
C VAL A 882 26.94 16.62 21.70
N LYS A 883 27.15 17.93 21.59
CA LYS A 883 26.06 18.91 21.53
C LYS A 883 25.28 18.79 20.23
N ASP A 884 25.97 18.55 19.11
CA ASP A 884 25.33 18.36 17.81
C ASP A 884 24.43 17.11 17.83
N LYS A 885 24.91 16.01 18.41
CA LYS A 885 24.10 14.81 18.64
C LYS A 885 22.90 15.09 19.55
N ALA A 886 23.09 15.74 20.70
CA ALA A 886 22.00 16.03 21.62
C ALA A 886 20.94 16.97 20.99
N SER A 887 21.37 17.93 20.17
CA SER A 887 20.49 18.82 19.41
C SER A 887 19.68 18.05 18.35
N LYS A 888 20.32 17.11 17.65
CA LYS A 888 19.64 16.22 16.69
C LYS A 888 18.63 15.30 17.38
N ASP A 889 19.03 14.65 18.47
CA ASP A 889 18.16 13.78 19.26
C ASP A 889 16.97 14.58 19.82
N ALA A 890 17.21 15.79 20.33
CA ALA A 890 16.14 16.67 20.81
C ALA A 890 15.20 17.15 19.68
N THR A 891 15.71 17.29 18.46
CA THR A 891 14.86 17.60 17.29
C THR A 891 13.95 16.44 16.94
N ALA A 892 14.47 15.20 16.94
CA ALA A 892 13.64 14.02 16.71
C ALA A 892 12.53 13.85 17.76
N GLU A 893 12.81 14.14 19.04
CA GLU A 893 11.78 14.12 20.09
C GLU A 893 10.74 15.24 19.93
N VAL A 894 11.15 16.43 19.49
CA VAL A 894 10.22 17.53 19.18
C VAL A 894 9.31 17.17 18.00
N ASP A 895 9.85 16.57 16.95
CA ASP A 895 9.07 16.13 15.78
C ASP A 895 8.06 15.05 16.19
N TYR A 896 8.47 14.12 17.07
CA TYR A 896 7.55 13.15 17.66
C TYR A 896 6.46 13.83 18.49
N PHE A 897 6.82 14.80 19.33
CA PHE A 897 5.87 15.52 20.17
C PHE A 897 4.82 16.26 19.35
N ALA A 898 5.20 16.97 18.29
CA ALA A 898 4.25 17.66 17.41
C ALA A 898 3.24 16.67 16.79
N LYS A 899 3.73 15.53 16.26
CA LYS A 899 2.87 14.49 15.65
C LYS A 899 2.01 13.75 16.66
N GLY A 900 2.55 13.45 17.84
CA GLY A 900 1.85 12.74 18.90
C GLY A 900 0.77 13.60 19.55
N MET A 901 1.06 14.88 19.83
CA MET A 901 0.08 15.80 20.42
C MET A 901 -1.14 16.05 19.53
N ALA A 902 -1.02 15.96 18.19
CA ALA A 902 -2.15 16.05 17.28
C ALA A 902 -3.19 14.90 17.49
N LYS A 903 -2.73 13.75 17.99
CA LYS A 903 -3.54 12.56 18.27
C LYS A 903 -4.15 12.54 19.67
N VAL A 904 -3.70 13.41 20.57
CA VAL A 904 -4.18 13.45 21.96
C VAL A 904 -5.59 14.05 22.00
N LYS A 905 -6.61 13.22 22.30
CA LYS A 905 -8.02 13.63 22.42
C LYS A 905 -8.53 13.63 23.87
N SER A 906 -7.73 13.09 24.79
CA SER A 906 -8.01 13.02 26.21
C SER A 906 -6.72 13.10 27.04
N LEU A 907 -6.87 13.34 28.34
CA LEU A 907 -5.78 13.25 29.30
C LEU A 907 -5.17 11.84 29.32
N ASP A 908 -5.98 10.81 29.04
CA ASP A 908 -5.51 9.42 29.04
C ASP A 908 -4.54 9.19 27.90
N ASP A 909 -4.89 9.64 26.68
CA ASP A 909 -4.00 9.57 25.52
C ASP A 909 -2.67 10.28 25.78
N PHE A 910 -2.71 11.46 26.41
CA PHE A 910 -1.50 12.19 26.78
C PHE A 910 -0.65 11.42 27.80
N LEU A 911 -1.30 10.85 28.83
CA LEU A 911 -0.62 10.17 29.93
C LEU A 911 -0.16 8.74 29.58
N ASP A 912 -0.73 8.12 28.55
CA ASP A 912 -0.33 6.82 28.04
C ASP A 912 0.94 6.89 27.17
N ASP A 913 1.23 8.05 26.57
CA ASP A 913 2.48 8.28 25.85
C ASP A 913 3.51 8.98 26.75
N SER A 914 4.40 8.18 27.35
CA SER A 914 5.43 8.71 28.23
C SER A 914 6.40 9.67 27.55
N ARG A 915 6.58 9.60 26.22
CA ARG A 915 7.46 10.54 25.50
C ARG A 915 6.84 11.93 25.43
N LEU A 916 5.51 12.01 25.27
CA LEU A 916 4.79 13.29 25.30
C LEU A 916 4.84 13.90 26.70
N THR A 917 4.57 13.11 27.75
CA THR A 917 4.66 13.59 29.13
C THR A 917 6.07 14.01 29.50
N ASP A 918 7.08 13.20 29.16
CA ASP A 918 8.48 13.47 29.46
C ASP A 918 8.97 14.76 28.82
N LEU A 919 8.58 15.03 27.57
CA LEU A 919 8.98 16.25 26.89
C LEU A 919 8.39 17.48 27.59
N VAL A 920 7.09 17.46 27.93
CA VAL A 920 6.45 18.56 28.66
C VAL A 920 7.10 18.77 30.03
N LEU A 921 7.38 17.70 30.77
CA LEU A 921 8.05 17.79 32.08
C LEU A 921 9.46 18.38 31.94
N LYS A 922 10.28 17.85 31.04
CA LYS A 922 11.66 18.33 30.81
C LYS A 922 11.69 19.76 30.27
N ALA A 923 10.75 20.15 29.41
CA ALA A 923 10.59 21.53 28.93
C ALA A 923 10.32 22.52 30.07
N ASN A 924 9.73 22.05 31.17
CA ASN A 924 9.46 22.83 32.38
C ASN A 924 10.45 22.51 33.51
N ASN A 925 11.60 21.87 33.20
CA ASN A 925 12.67 21.50 34.13
C ASN A 925 12.21 20.57 35.28
N LEU A 926 11.21 19.72 35.02
CA LEU A 926 10.75 18.67 35.94
C LEU A 926 11.42 17.35 35.53
N ASP A 927 11.95 16.60 36.50
CA ASP A 927 12.49 15.26 36.23
C ASP A 927 11.31 14.28 36.08
N PRO A 928 11.11 13.62 34.93
CA PRO A 928 9.99 12.70 34.76
C PRO A 928 9.99 11.53 35.74
N LYS A 929 11.15 11.17 36.31
CA LYS A 929 11.24 10.08 37.31
C LYS A 929 10.53 10.40 38.62
N ASP A 930 10.27 11.68 38.90
CA ASP A 930 9.57 12.11 40.11
C ASP A 930 8.04 12.01 39.97
N TYR A 931 7.52 11.73 38.77
CA TYR A 931 6.09 11.80 38.46
C TYR A 931 5.61 10.54 37.72
N ASP A 932 4.88 9.68 38.41
CA ASP A 932 4.18 8.57 37.77
C ASP A 932 2.84 9.00 37.14
N LYS A 933 2.28 8.13 36.29
CA LYS A 933 1.01 8.36 35.58
C LYS A 933 -0.12 8.75 36.54
N ALA A 934 -0.22 8.10 37.69
CA ALA A 934 -1.27 8.35 38.68
C ALA A 934 -1.13 9.74 39.32
N THR A 935 0.10 10.16 39.62
CA THR A 935 0.40 11.48 40.16
C THR A 935 0.08 12.57 39.13
N LEU A 936 0.51 12.40 37.88
CA LEU A 936 0.18 13.33 36.80
C LEU A 936 -1.34 13.43 36.58
N ARG A 937 -2.06 12.30 36.53
CA ARG A 937 -3.53 12.30 36.45
C ARG A 937 -4.16 13.13 37.57
N LYS A 938 -3.71 12.94 38.80
CA LYS A 938 -4.22 13.68 39.97
C LYS A 938 -3.92 15.18 39.87
N ILE A 939 -2.78 15.56 39.29
CA ILE A 939 -2.41 16.96 39.05
C ILE A 939 -3.33 17.58 37.99
N PHE A 940 -3.50 16.93 36.84
CA PHE A 940 -4.30 17.45 35.71
C PHE A 940 -5.80 17.50 35.98
N THR A 941 -6.33 16.61 36.82
CA THR A 941 -7.76 16.59 37.22
C THR A 941 -8.06 17.43 38.46
N SER A 942 -7.06 18.07 39.07
CA SER A 942 -7.26 18.97 40.21
C SER A 942 -7.83 20.31 39.77
N ASP A 943 -8.81 20.80 40.52
CA ASP A 943 -9.37 22.13 40.32
C ASP A 943 -8.31 23.22 40.60
N PRO A 944 -7.96 24.07 39.61
CA PRO A 944 -7.01 25.17 39.79
C PRO A 944 -7.57 26.30 40.68
N ASP A 945 -8.89 26.44 40.79
CA ASP A 945 -9.53 27.49 41.61
C ASP A 945 -9.67 27.08 43.09
N ASP A 946 -9.70 25.77 43.38
CA ASP A 946 -9.72 25.29 44.76
C ASP A 946 -8.34 25.40 45.41
N LYS A 947 -8.19 26.34 46.34
CA LYS A 947 -6.97 26.56 47.13
C LYS A 947 -6.51 25.32 47.91
N LYS A 948 -7.37 24.34 48.14
CA LYS A 948 -7.06 23.08 48.83
C LYS A 948 -6.75 21.92 47.88
N SER A 949 -6.84 22.13 46.57
CA SER A 949 -6.60 21.08 45.59
C SER A 949 -5.16 20.56 45.65
N TYR A 950 -4.93 19.37 45.09
CA TYR A 950 -3.60 18.77 45.07
C TYR A 950 -2.62 19.65 44.27
N LEU A 951 -3.08 20.21 43.14
CA LEU A 951 -2.34 21.19 42.34
C LEU A 951 -1.90 22.42 43.15
N ASN A 952 -2.76 22.96 44.01
CA ASN A 952 -2.46 24.17 44.78
C ASN A 952 -1.68 23.96 46.08
N THR A 953 -1.53 22.71 46.55
CA THR A 953 -0.96 22.42 47.88
C THR A 953 0.22 21.46 47.89
N LYS A 954 0.25 20.46 46.99
CA LYS A 954 1.24 19.36 47.00
C LYS A 954 2.08 19.30 45.73
N ALA A 955 1.52 19.68 44.58
CA ALA A 955 2.26 19.68 43.33
C ALA A 955 3.34 20.77 43.31
N ASP A 956 4.38 20.55 42.50
CA ASP A 956 5.35 21.61 42.18
C ASP A 956 4.62 22.81 41.56
N ALA A 957 5.01 24.03 41.93
CA ALA A 957 4.32 25.25 41.51
C ALA A 957 4.24 25.42 39.98
N ARG A 958 5.20 24.83 39.25
CA ARG A 958 5.24 24.85 37.77
C ARG A 958 4.08 24.09 37.12
N PHE A 959 3.45 23.14 37.82
CA PHE A 959 2.30 22.43 37.27
C PHE A 959 1.08 23.31 37.08
N LYS A 960 0.98 24.47 37.74
CA LYS A 960 -0.13 25.39 37.52
C LYS A 960 -0.13 25.88 36.07
N ASP A 961 1.03 26.32 35.60
CA ASP A 961 1.21 26.81 34.24
C ASP A 961 1.01 25.68 33.22
N ILE A 962 1.47 24.46 33.55
CA ILE A 962 1.27 23.28 32.71
C ILE A 962 -0.23 22.95 32.61
N VAL A 963 -0.93 22.76 33.72
CA VAL A 963 -2.36 22.38 33.72
C VAL A 963 -3.23 23.47 33.08
N ALA A 964 -2.88 24.74 33.28
CA ALA A 964 -3.58 25.87 32.66
C ALA A 964 -3.39 25.91 31.12
N ALA A 965 -2.25 25.45 30.61
CA ALA A 965 -1.99 25.40 29.18
C ALA A 965 -2.83 24.34 28.45
N PHE A 966 -3.19 23.25 29.12
CA PHE A 966 -3.96 22.16 28.52
C PHE A 966 -5.47 22.41 28.50
N ASN A 967 -6.09 22.07 27.38
CA ASN A 967 -7.53 22.23 27.16
C ASN A 967 -8.36 21.04 27.69
N PHE A 968 -7.90 20.35 28.74
CA PHE A 968 -8.66 19.29 29.40
C PHE A 968 -9.59 19.84 30.49
N ASP A 969 -10.79 19.27 30.62
CA ASP A 969 -11.66 19.48 31.77
C ASP A 969 -11.20 18.67 33.00
N LYS A 970 -11.98 18.75 34.09
CA LYS A 970 -11.70 18.04 35.34
C LYS A 970 -11.79 16.51 35.22
N ASP A 971 -12.48 16.00 34.20
CA ASP A 971 -12.66 14.57 33.93
C ASP A 971 -11.59 14.06 32.94
N GLY A 972 -10.76 14.96 32.40
CA GLY A 972 -9.69 14.65 31.46
C GLY A 972 -10.13 14.68 29.99
N ASN A 973 -11.34 15.15 29.68
CA ASN A 973 -11.79 15.29 28.30
C ASN A 973 -11.38 16.65 27.74
N LEU A 974 -11.09 16.74 26.44
CA LEU A 974 -10.91 18.05 25.82
C LEU A 974 -12.21 18.88 25.93
N THR A 975 -12.09 20.17 26.22
CA THR A 975 -13.25 21.07 26.40
C THR A 975 -13.09 22.43 25.71
N ARG A 976 -14.16 22.87 25.00
CA ARG A 976 -14.18 24.17 24.32
C ARG A 976 -14.30 25.33 25.31
N ALA A 977 -14.76 25.08 26.53
CA ALA A 977 -14.84 26.07 27.60
C ALA A 977 -13.47 26.64 28.02
N LYS A 978 -12.35 25.98 27.65
CA LYS A 978 -11.00 26.47 27.92
C LYS A 978 -10.37 27.20 26.73
N ILE A 979 -10.96 27.15 25.55
CA ILE A 979 -10.42 27.75 24.32
C ILE A 979 -11.03 29.14 24.14
N GLY A 980 -10.16 30.16 24.15
CA GLY A 980 -10.56 31.54 23.86
C GLY A 980 -10.22 31.93 22.43
N THR A 981 -10.79 33.04 21.95
CA THR A 981 -10.61 33.53 20.57
C THR A 981 -9.16 33.87 20.25
N ILE A 982 -8.48 34.59 21.13
CA ILE A 982 -7.06 34.92 20.97
C ILE A 982 -6.22 34.56 22.18
N GLN A 983 -6.83 34.15 23.30
CA GLN A 983 -6.12 33.65 24.47
C GLN A 983 -6.96 32.62 25.21
N ASN A 984 -6.42 31.42 25.42
CA ASN A 984 -7.11 30.36 26.16
C ASN A 984 -7.29 30.74 27.63
N LYS A 985 -8.34 30.20 28.26
CA LYS A 985 -8.75 30.58 29.61
C LYS A 985 -7.62 30.43 30.64
N GLY A 986 -6.85 29.33 30.58
CA GLY A 986 -5.71 29.16 31.49
C GLY A 986 -4.53 30.11 31.19
N ALA A 987 -4.31 30.49 29.93
CA ALA A 987 -3.32 31.52 29.58
C ALA A 987 -3.76 32.92 30.04
N GLU A 988 -5.07 33.20 30.00
CA GLU A 988 -5.68 34.40 30.57
C GLU A 988 -5.48 34.47 32.08
N GLU A 989 -5.79 33.39 32.81
CA GLU A 989 -5.57 33.27 34.25
C GLU A 989 -4.09 33.45 34.62
N ASN A 990 -3.17 32.83 33.87
CA ASN A 990 -1.72 33.02 34.06
C ASN A 990 -1.30 34.48 33.82
N THR A 991 -1.84 35.14 32.78
CA THR A 991 -1.56 36.56 32.52
C THR A 991 -2.01 37.43 33.70
N GLN A 992 -3.17 37.14 34.28
CA GLN A 992 -3.65 37.84 35.47
C GLN A 992 -2.75 37.61 36.68
N GLU A 993 -2.28 36.38 36.90
CA GLU A 993 -1.35 36.06 38.01
C GLU A 993 0.00 36.77 37.82
N LEU A 994 0.56 36.76 36.60
CA LEU A 994 1.78 37.46 36.25
C LEU A 994 1.64 38.98 36.45
N TYR A 995 0.49 39.56 36.10
CA TYR A 995 0.20 40.97 36.38
C TYR A 995 0.24 41.29 37.88
N VAL A 996 -0.33 40.43 38.72
CA VAL A 996 -0.28 40.56 40.19
C VAL A 996 1.16 40.46 40.70
N LYS A 997 1.93 39.47 40.22
CA LYS A 997 3.36 39.29 40.56
C LYS A 997 4.19 40.51 40.16
N GLN A 998 4.07 40.98 38.92
CA GLN A 998 4.77 42.17 38.46
C GLN A 998 4.36 43.40 39.28
N THR A 999 3.07 43.56 39.60
CA THR A 999 2.62 44.69 40.42
C THR A 999 3.22 44.66 41.83
N LEU A 1000 3.35 43.48 42.44
CA LEU A 1000 4.08 43.33 43.70
C LEU A 1000 5.55 43.75 43.53
N GLU A 1001 6.23 43.26 42.50
CA GLU A 1001 7.63 43.61 42.20
C GLU A 1001 7.83 45.13 42.05
N THR A 1002 6.97 45.80 41.27
CA THR A 1002 6.99 47.25 41.09
C THR A 1002 6.77 47.98 42.42
N GLN A 1003 5.75 47.60 43.21
CA GLN A 1003 5.47 48.20 44.52
C GLN A 1003 6.63 48.02 45.51
N GLN A 1004 7.30 46.86 45.49
CA GLN A 1004 8.49 46.64 46.31
C GLN A 1004 9.69 47.44 45.80
N GLY A 1005 9.83 47.62 44.49
CA GLY A 1005 10.89 48.40 43.87
C GLY A 1005 10.82 49.90 44.19
N GLU A 1006 9.61 50.45 44.28
CA GLU A 1006 9.39 51.83 44.76
C GLU A 1006 9.92 52.05 46.18
N SER A 1007 9.88 51.00 47.01
CA SER A 1007 10.39 51.04 48.38
C SER A 1007 11.88 50.69 48.49
N ASN A 1008 12.31 49.64 47.78
CA ASN A 1008 13.70 49.16 47.76
C ASN A 1008 13.94 48.36 46.46
N ASP A 1009 14.72 48.96 45.56
CA ASP A 1009 15.03 48.38 44.25
C ASP A 1009 15.75 47.01 44.33
N GLY A 1010 16.55 46.78 45.37
CA GLY A 1010 17.19 45.48 45.63
C GLY A 1010 16.17 44.37 45.89
N VAL A 1011 15.01 44.67 46.48
CA VAL A 1011 13.94 43.68 46.68
C VAL A 1011 13.30 43.32 45.34
N ARG A 1012 13.00 44.31 44.50
CA ARG A 1012 12.47 44.08 43.15
C ARG A 1012 13.40 43.21 42.32
N LEU A 1013 14.70 43.53 42.29
CA LEU A 1013 15.71 42.76 41.56
C LEU A 1013 15.77 41.30 42.07
N ALA A 1014 15.67 41.09 43.38
CA ALA A 1014 15.68 39.75 43.96
C ALA A 1014 14.41 38.95 43.58
N LEU A 1015 13.23 39.56 43.65
CA LEU A 1015 11.97 38.94 43.25
C LEU A 1015 11.94 38.62 41.75
N TYR A 1016 12.37 39.57 40.92
CA TYR A 1016 12.47 39.39 39.47
C TYR A 1016 13.42 38.23 39.12
N PHE A 1017 14.61 38.20 39.73
CA PHE A 1017 15.56 37.10 39.51
C PHE A 1017 14.99 35.77 40.02
N SER A 1018 14.32 35.75 41.19
CA SER A 1018 13.66 34.54 41.70
C SER A 1018 12.64 33.98 40.71
N ARG A 1019 11.89 34.87 40.04
CA ARG A 1019 10.88 34.50 39.05
C ARG A 1019 11.50 33.97 37.75
N LYS A 1020 12.62 34.56 37.32
CA LYS A 1020 13.27 34.26 36.04
C LYS A 1020 14.38 33.21 36.11
N ALA A 1021 14.86 32.82 37.29
CA ALA A 1021 16.03 31.96 37.43
C ALA A 1021 15.93 30.64 36.65
N SER A 1022 14.79 29.97 36.72
CA SER A 1022 14.58 28.66 36.05
C SER A 1022 14.56 28.76 34.53
N SER A 1023 14.17 29.89 33.93
CA SER A 1023 14.18 30.06 32.47
C SER A 1023 15.58 30.35 31.90
N ILE A 1024 16.61 30.47 32.75
CA ILE A 1024 17.99 30.77 32.31
C ILE A 1024 18.69 29.47 31.93
N THR A 1025 18.72 29.18 30.62
CA THR A 1025 19.40 28.02 30.03
C THR A 1025 20.73 28.37 29.37
N SER A 1026 21.15 29.64 29.39
CA SER A 1026 22.40 30.11 28.79
C SER A 1026 22.96 31.30 29.58
N ILE A 1027 24.28 31.36 29.75
CA ILE A 1027 24.91 32.52 30.38
C ILE A 1027 24.69 33.78 29.53
N TYR A 1028 24.54 33.62 28.22
CA TYR A 1028 24.24 34.73 27.31
C TYR A 1028 22.85 35.34 27.55
N SER A 1029 21.84 34.55 27.95
CA SER A 1029 20.52 35.11 28.29
C SER A 1029 20.57 35.87 29.62
N LEU A 1030 21.38 35.40 30.58
CA LEU A 1030 21.65 36.13 31.82
C LEU A 1030 22.37 37.46 31.55
N LEU A 1031 23.36 37.48 30.66
CA LEU A 1031 24.07 38.70 30.24
C LEU A 1031 23.15 39.66 29.47
N GLY A 1032 22.19 39.13 28.72
CA GLY A 1032 21.24 39.90 27.92
C GLY A 1032 20.18 40.65 28.75
N ASP A 1033 19.94 40.22 29.99
CA ASP A 1033 19.00 40.87 30.90
C ASP A 1033 19.75 41.71 31.95
N LYS A 1034 19.54 43.02 31.92
CA LYS A 1034 20.21 43.98 32.80
C LYS A 1034 19.94 43.72 34.29
N ALA A 1035 18.72 43.34 34.65
CA ALA A 1035 18.36 43.05 36.03
C ALA A 1035 19.02 41.74 36.50
N LEU A 1036 19.02 40.70 35.66
CA LEU A 1036 19.69 39.43 35.98
C LEU A 1036 21.21 39.63 36.12
N TYR A 1037 21.83 40.34 35.18
CA TYR A 1037 23.26 40.67 35.23
C TYR A 1037 23.62 41.49 36.48
N GLN A 1038 22.79 42.47 36.84
CA GLN A 1038 23.01 43.29 38.04
C GLN A 1038 22.96 42.45 39.33
N VAL A 1039 22.02 41.51 39.44
CA VAL A 1039 21.95 40.60 40.59
C VAL A 1039 23.23 39.78 40.75
N ILE A 1040 23.75 39.22 39.66
CA ILE A 1040 24.99 38.42 39.71
C ILE A 1040 26.21 39.28 40.05
N THR A 1041 26.37 40.42 39.38
CA THR A 1041 27.52 41.29 39.61
C THR A 1041 27.54 41.87 41.03
N THR A 1042 26.38 42.24 41.59
CA THR A 1042 26.28 42.66 42.99
C THR A 1042 26.50 41.49 43.97
N ALA A 1043 25.92 40.32 43.73
CA ALA A 1043 26.06 39.17 44.64
C ALA A 1043 27.52 38.73 44.83
N TYR A 1044 28.33 38.86 43.78
CA TYR A 1044 29.74 38.46 43.77
C TYR A 1044 30.73 39.63 43.79
N SER A 1045 30.26 40.86 44.00
CA SER A 1045 31.10 42.08 43.99
C SER A 1045 31.99 42.22 42.75
N LEU A 1046 31.44 41.91 41.58
CA LEU A 1046 32.17 41.99 40.32
C LEU A 1046 32.33 43.46 39.86
N PRO A 1047 33.53 43.88 39.42
CA PRO A 1047 33.77 45.25 38.96
C PRO A 1047 32.91 45.65 37.74
N SER A 1048 32.48 46.91 37.68
CA SER A 1048 31.63 47.42 36.59
C SER A 1048 32.33 47.41 35.22
N GLN A 1049 33.67 47.40 35.18
CA GLN A 1049 34.47 47.37 33.95
C GLN A 1049 34.30 46.08 33.14
N ILE A 1050 33.75 45.01 33.73
CA ILE A 1050 33.49 43.74 33.05
C ILE A 1050 32.52 43.91 31.88
N SER A 1051 31.57 44.86 31.95
CA SER A 1051 30.61 45.10 30.87
C SER A 1051 31.24 45.59 29.56
N GLY A 1052 32.49 46.08 29.61
CA GLY A 1052 33.26 46.50 28.43
C GLY A 1052 34.08 45.37 27.79
N MET A 1053 34.08 44.16 28.35
CA MET A 1053 34.79 43.01 27.78
C MET A 1053 34.03 42.41 26.59
N ASP A 1054 34.72 41.63 25.77
CA ASP A 1054 34.06 40.78 24.77
C ASP A 1054 33.02 39.86 25.42
N VAL A 1055 31.84 39.72 24.81
CA VAL A 1055 30.68 39.01 25.40
C VAL A 1055 31.02 37.54 25.70
N ALA A 1056 31.83 36.87 24.88
CA ALA A 1056 32.24 35.50 25.18
C ALA A 1056 33.13 35.43 26.43
N LYS A 1057 34.02 36.42 26.62
CA LYS A 1057 34.84 36.52 27.84
C LYS A 1057 34.02 36.87 29.07
N GLN A 1058 32.98 37.71 28.93
CA GLN A 1058 32.04 37.97 30.01
C GLN A 1058 31.31 36.69 30.43
N ALA A 1059 30.84 35.91 29.45
CA ALA A 1059 30.16 34.64 29.69
C ALA A 1059 31.08 33.64 30.41
N ASP A 1060 32.33 33.49 29.95
CA ASP A 1060 33.32 32.63 30.59
C ASP A 1060 33.61 33.04 32.05
N LEU A 1061 33.64 34.35 32.33
CA LEU A 1061 33.87 34.86 33.68
C LEU A 1061 32.67 34.59 34.59
N ILE A 1062 31.45 34.92 34.15
CA ILE A 1062 30.23 34.67 34.93
C ILE A 1062 30.06 33.18 35.23
N ASN A 1063 30.34 32.31 34.26
CA ASN A 1063 30.24 30.86 34.41
C ASN A 1063 31.16 30.28 35.50
N ARG A 1064 32.15 31.04 36.01
CA ARG A 1064 32.98 30.65 37.16
C ARG A 1064 32.28 30.90 38.50
N PHE A 1065 31.35 31.85 38.56
CA PHE A 1065 30.63 32.24 39.78
C PHE A 1065 29.22 31.63 39.86
N VAL A 1066 28.58 31.44 38.71
CA VAL A 1066 27.21 30.94 38.61
C VAL A 1066 27.17 29.80 37.61
N LYS A 1067 26.75 28.61 38.07
CA LYS A 1067 26.50 27.46 37.20
C LYS A 1067 25.04 27.46 36.76
N LEU A 1068 24.79 27.17 35.49
CA LEU A 1068 23.43 27.12 34.94
C LEU A 1068 22.54 26.11 35.69
N GLU A 1069 23.08 24.94 36.03
CA GLU A 1069 22.39 23.92 36.83
C GLU A 1069 21.99 24.40 38.23
N ASP A 1070 22.72 25.35 38.83
CA ASP A 1070 22.35 25.90 40.14
C ASP A 1070 21.17 26.86 40.06
N LEU A 1071 20.95 27.50 38.90
CA LEU A 1071 19.80 28.38 38.66
C LEU A 1071 18.49 27.61 38.47
N GLN A 1072 18.60 26.30 38.22
CA GLN A 1072 17.47 25.38 38.09
C GLN A 1072 16.98 24.85 39.44
N ASP A 1073 17.73 25.05 40.53
CA ASP A 1073 17.37 24.63 41.89
C ASP A 1073 16.86 25.83 42.72
N PRO A 1074 15.56 25.89 43.05
CA PRO A 1074 14.97 26.99 43.81
C PRO A 1074 15.66 27.29 45.14
N LYS A 1075 16.25 26.28 45.80
CA LYS A 1075 16.96 26.46 47.08
C LYS A 1075 18.30 27.14 46.87
N LYS A 1076 19.02 26.80 45.79
CA LYS A 1076 20.28 27.45 45.42
C LYS A 1076 20.03 28.87 44.93
N VAL A 1077 18.96 29.10 44.20
CA VAL A 1077 18.48 30.44 43.82
C VAL A 1077 18.18 31.26 45.08
N ASP A 1078 17.40 30.76 46.04
CA ASP A 1078 17.12 31.50 47.28
C ASP A 1078 18.41 31.85 48.05
N LYS A 1079 19.37 30.93 48.10
CA LYS A 1079 20.69 31.19 48.72
C LYS A 1079 21.47 32.28 47.98
N LEU A 1080 21.47 32.26 46.66
CA LEU A 1080 22.06 33.31 45.82
C LEU A 1080 21.38 34.66 46.07
N LEU A 1081 20.05 34.69 46.18
CA LEU A 1081 19.28 35.91 46.40
C LEU A 1081 19.44 36.49 47.81
N ARG A 1082 19.58 35.65 48.83
CA ARG A 1082 19.98 36.08 50.18
C ARG A 1082 21.37 36.70 50.19
N ARG A 1083 22.31 36.13 49.42
CA ARG A 1083 23.64 36.73 49.24
C ARG A 1083 23.55 38.06 48.50
N PHE A 1084 22.83 38.11 47.38
CA PHE A 1084 22.61 39.32 46.60
C PHE A 1084 22.04 40.45 47.47
N THR A 1085 20.94 40.21 48.16
CA THR A 1085 20.25 41.24 48.97
C THR A 1085 21.13 41.75 50.12
N ALA A 1086 21.92 40.87 50.76
CA ALA A 1086 22.90 41.29 51.76
C ALA A 1086 24.03 42.15 51.16
N MET A 1087 24.56 41.78 50.00
CA MET A 1087 25.61 42.55 49.32
C MET A 1087 25.08 43.88 48.75
N TYR A 1088 23.83 43.89 48.28
CA TYR A 1088 23.14 45.09 47.84
C TYR A 1088 22.99 46.08 49.01
N ASP A 1089 22.60 45.60 50.19
CA ASP A 1089 22.51 46.41 51.41
C ASP A 1089 23.87 47.01 51.79
N VAL A 1090 24.97 46.24 51.64
CA VAL A 1090 26.35 46.72 51.91
C VAL A 1090 26.76 47.82 50.92
N GLN A 1091 26.46 47.65 49.63
CA GLN A 1091 26.82 48.63 48.60
C GLN A 1091 25.99 49.92 48.67
N ASN A 1092 24.76 49.85 49.17
CA ASN A 1092 23.80 50.96 49.15
C ASN A 1092 23.50 51.56 50.55
N SER A 1093 24.14 51.09 51.63
CA SER A 1093 24.01 51.68 52.96
C SER A 1093 25.01 52.83 53.19
N THR A 1094 24.50 53.96 53.68
CA THR A 1094 25.31 55.10 54.19
C THR A 1094 25.66 54.97 55.69
N GLN A 1095 25.24 53.90 56.36
CA GLN A 1095 25.61 53.56 57.74
C GLN A 1095 26.20 52.15 57.82
N GLN A 1096 27.34 52.01 58.52
CA GLN A 1096 28.05 50.75 58.71
C GLN A 1096 27.15 49.71 59.40
N SER A 1097 26.87 48.59 58.71
CA SER A 1097 26.09 47.48 59.24
C SER A 1097 26.93 46.63 60.22
N PRO A 1098 26.41 46.23 61.40
CA PRO A 1098 27.06 45.30 62.33
C PRO A 1098 27.42 43.94 61.70
N ALA A 1099 26.70 43.53 60.65
CA ALA A 1099 27.00 42.30 59.90
C ALA A 1099 28.38 42.37 59.21
N LEU A 1100 28.87 43.56 58.87
CA LEU A 1100 30.18 43.77 58.28
C LEU A 1100 31.31 43.43 59.26
N GLN A 1101 31.13 43.67 60.57
CA GLN A 1101 32.13 43.35 61.60
C GLN A 1101 32.27 41.84 61.86
N ILE A 1102 31.18 41.08 61.66
CA ILE A 1102 31.18 39.63 61.86
C ILE A 1102 31.76 38.90 60.64
N LEU A 1103 31.56 39.43 59.42
CA LEU A 1103 32.08 38.80 58.20
C LEU A 1103 33.56 39.12 57.91
N THR A 1104 34.08 40.25 58.41
CA THR A 1104 35.49 40.62 58.23
C THR A 1104 36.39 40.24 59.41
N GLY A 1105 35.83 39.65 60.48
CA GLY A 1105 36.56 39.26 61.70
C GLY A 1105 36.51 37.76 61.94
N GLY A 1106 37.38 37.00 61.28
CA GLY A 1106 37.59 35.57 61.57
C GLY A 1106 38.46 34.90 60.51
N GLY A 1107 39.74 34.72 60.84
CA GLY A 1107 40.65 33.79 60.15
C GLY A 1107 40.50 32.36 60.65
#